data_AF-A0AAU4XH70-F1
#
_entry.id   AF-A0AAU4XH70-F1
#
_cell.length_a   1.000
_cell.length_b   1.000
_cell.length_c   1.000
_cell.angle_alpha   90.00
_cell.angle_beta   90.00
_cell.angle_gamma   90.00
#
_symmetry.space_group_name_H-M   'P 1'
#
loop_
_entity.id
_entity.type
_entity.pdbx_description
1 polymer ?
#
loop_
_entity_poly.entity_id
_entity_poly.type
_entity_poly.pdbx_seq_one_letter_code
_entity_poly.pdbx_strand_id
1 'polypeptide(L)'
;MTSHASGDGRVLLIGFDLGHGETAICAAWSESRDEPRVAELPHSGKSYPTAVALLTDSSRQHPTRTVIGGRCFAPRPRKRVLEFHSTFKSADLEDGGRTRRAIELFVSQVVRELIGMPETDDAPHDVIVISADTPTRWLFGTPSGWSTLQREAYRDLLAGLCPGEVEVLPESRAALLYGRESRDLPNPLGLLEGDTVACLTSVVIDLGSSTADYTIVTGLSARPLDTGNNTLGASLIDKELMRRTVEGHNDRDRLLEALEEPGSRAHLEFRCRLLKEQFFTEVDPLEPDLTIARRTEEVRTSAGERIDVDIRLTSDVLDDITNAPLSALNGASWREAFRDDLERVKAALGDDGPDLVMMTGGASRMHFAQDIAREVFGESRVVLGAEPQYAIAKGLVIAGRTRTRVEGFRKDLKDFAASGRIESIVDEKLPELAKTLGTIMTENLVEEHVIPAVLRWRNGELDLVSDIETEVARTREKYLSSRAFRSRVESEAEDWSKRVSALVDTRTAEICRTWDIPPGALSLSRPFVPRSASPVGSYSDLAVENLNTIGKAAVGAVAYVAGVIGMVAVGVSLNPVGAAVAAVVGVVVLVIAAVRGKEEAMRYARTRRMPGPLRKLVSERHLLGKIRAKTAEDSTEETAAAEFARTFLSEQRDEIIRLVGATVREHLEAAARYTELLIQPEEGPVAHE
;
A
#
# COMPACT_ATOMS: atom_id res chain seq x y z
N MET A 1 -13.82 -28.83 -4.84
CA MET A 1 -13.70 -27.76 -5.85
C MET A 1 -14.20 -28.34 -7.16
N THR A 2 -15.19 -27.76 -7.82
CA THR A 2 -15.54 -28.20 -9.18
C THR A 2 -14.50 -27.67 -10.15
N SER A 3 -13.83 -28.60 -10.82
CA SER A 3 -12.94 -28.41 -11.97
C SER A 3 -13.38 -27.26 -12.89
N HIS A 4 -12.66 -26.15 -12.80
CA HIS A 4 -12.50 -25.22 -13.91
C HIS A 4 -11.05 -25.34 -14.39
N ALA A 5 -10.93 -26.00 -15.53
CA ALA A 5 -9.70 -26.39 -16.17
C ALA A 5 -8.75 -25.20 -16.43
N SER A 6 -7.48 -25.44 -16.07
CA SER A 6 -6.24 -25.07 -16.77
C SER A 6 -6.17 -23.74 -17.53
N GLY A 7 -5.26 -22.86 -17.11
CA GLY A 7 -4.61 -21.91 -18.03
C GLY A 7 -4.26 -20.52 -17.53
N ASP A 8 -4.38 -20.22 -16.24
CA ASP A 8 -4.09 -18.88 -15.71
C ASP A 8 -3.13 -19.00 -14.53
N GLY A 9 -2.18 -18.06 -14.38
CA GLY A 9 -1.05 -18.11 -13.44
C GLY A 9 -1.43 -18.02 -11.95
N ARG A 10 -2.45 -18.75 -11.51
CA ARG A 10 -3.01 -18.77 -10.17
C ARG A 10 -2.09 -19.53 -9.25
N VAL A 11 -1.69 -18.89 -8.15
CA VAL A 11 -0.81 -19.48 -7.14
C VAL A 11 -1.64 -19.78 -5.90
N LEU A 12 -1.55 -21.01 -5.41
CA LEU A 12 -2.12 -21.39 -4.13
C LEU A 12 -1.21 -20.89 -3.01
N LEU A 13 -1.72 -20.01 -2.16
CA LEU A 13 -1.02 -19.51 -1.00
C LEU A 13 -1.34 -20.40 0.20
N ILE A 14 -0.31 -20.93 0.86
CA ILE A 14 -0.43 -21.74 2.08
C ILE A 14 0.16 -20.98 3.26
N GLY A 15 -0.68 -20.46 4.13
CA GLY A 15 -0.26 -19.88 5.41
C GLY A 15 -0.02 -21.00 6.42
N PHE A 16 1.24 -21.17 6.82
CA PHE A 16 1.68 -22.19 7.75
C PHE A 16 2.13 -21.53 9.04
N ASP A 17 1.23 -21.49 10.01
CA ASP A 17 1.55 -21.08 11.37
C ASP A 17 2.14 -22.28 12.11
N LEU A 18 3.46 -22.42 12.04
CA LEU A 18 4.19 -23.37 12.87
C LEU A 18 4.36 -22.74 14.25
N GLY A 19 3.35 -22.74 15.11
CA GLY A 19 3.50 -22.25 16.48
C GLY A 19 4.34 -23.21 17.33
N HIS A 20 4.84 -22.72 18.47
CA HIS A 20 5.64 -23.56 19.37
C HIS A 20 4.80 -24.72 19.94
N GLY A 21 3.60 -24.47 20.47
CA GLY A 21 2.75 -25.51 21.06
C GLY A 21 1.67 -26.06 20.13
N GLU A 22 1.33 -25.34 19.07
CA GLU A 22 0.21 -25.63 18.19
C GLU A 22 0.53 -25.16 16.77
N THR A 23 0.00 -25.86 15.77
CA THR A 23 0.18 -25.55 14.37
C THR A 23 -1.19 -25.41 13.71
N ALA A 24 -1.34 -24.38 12.89
CA ALA A 24 -2.50 -24.16 12.05
C ALA A 24 -2.07 -23.91 10.60
N ILE A 25 -2.92 -24.34 9.66
CA ILE A 25 -2.68 -24.13 8.23
C ILE A 25 -3.92 -23.51 7.62
N CYS A 26 -3.71 -22.52 6.77
CA CYS A 26 -4.75 -21.92 5.94
C CYS A 26 -4.31 -21.93 4.49
N ALA A 27 -5.27 -22.01 3.57
CA ALA A 27 -4.98 -21.81 2.15
C ALA A 27 -5.99 -20.91 1.49
N ALA A 28 -5.51 -20.19 0.46
CA ALA A 28 -6.38 -19.54 -0.49
C ALA A 28 -5.66 -19.25 -1.80
N TRP A 29 -6.43 -19.08 -2.87
CA TRP A 29 -5.86 -18.61 -4.13
C TRP A 29 -5.46 -17.14 -4.04
N SER A 30 -4.36 -16.79 -4.71
CA SER A 30 -3.81 -15.44 -4.79
C SER A 30 -4.83 -14.40 -5.23
N GLU A 31 -5.71 -14.72 -6.19
CA GLU A 31 -6.74 -13.79 -6.69
C GLU A 31 -8.08 -13.85 -5.95
N SER A 32 -8.32 -14.86 -5.11
CA SER A 32 -9.60 -14.99 -4.40
C SER A 32 -9.72 -13.90 -3.33
N ARG A 33 -10.96 -13.43 -3.12
CA ARG A 33 -11.33 -12.45 -2.09
C ARG A 33 -12.05 -13.09 -0.90
N ASP A 34 -12.22 -14.41 -0.94
CA ASP A 34 -12.86 -15.16 0.12
C ASP A 34 -11.92 -15.27 1.30
N GLU A 35 -12.47 -15.42 2.50
CA GLU A 35 -11.66 -15.62 3.69
C GLU A 35 -10.74 -16.84 3.53
N PRO A 36 -9.47 -16.77 3.97
CA PRO A 36 -8.58 -17.93 3.92
C PRO A 36 -9.20 -19.12 4.63
N ARG A 37 -9.19 -20.27 3.96
CA ARG A 37 -9.82 -21.49 4.47
C ARG A 37 -8.83 -22.23 5.36
N VAL A 38 -9.26 -22.60 6.55
CA VAL A 38 -8.46 -23.42 7.48
C VAL A 38 -8.38 -24.85 6.93
N ALA A 39 -7.16 -25.36 6.79
CA ALA A 39 -6.91 -26.72 6.32
C ALA A 39 -7.15 -27.70 7.45
N GLU A 40 -8.05 -28.65 7.24
CA GLU A 40 -8.18 -29.79 8.13
C GLU A 40 -7.23 -30.91 7.71
N LEU A 41 -6.25 -31.23 8.56
CA LEU A 41 -5.40 -32.39 8.35
C LEU A 41 -6.13 -33.67 8.78
N PRO A 42 -6.07 -34.76 7.98
CA PRO A 42 -6.75 -36.00 8.31
C PRO A 42 -6.31 -36.51 9.67
N HIS A 43 -7.29 -36.79 10.53
CA HIS A 43 -7.06 -37.35 11.88
C HIS A 43 -6.28 -36.42 12.83
N SER A 44 -6.04 -35.16 12.46
CA SER A 44 -5.39 -34.15 13.30
C SER A 44 -6.29 -32.93 13.54
N GLY A 45 -7.34 -32.73 12.74
CA GLY A 45 -8.28 -31.61 12.87
C GLY A 45 -7.76 -30.33 12.23
N LYS A 46 -8.41 -29.20 12.54
CA LYS A 46 -8.14 -27.86 11.99
C LYS A 46 -6.99 -27.13 12.69
N SER A 47 -6.74 -27.46 13.95
CA SER A 47 -5.59 -27.04 14.75
C SER A 47 -5.00 -28.28 15.41
N TYR A 48 -3.68 -28.41 15.42
CA TYR A 48 -3.06 -29.61 15.99
C TYR A 48 -1.77 -29.29 16.75
N PRO A 49 -1.45 -30.05 17.82
CA PRO A 49 -0.22 -29.86 18.58
C PRO A 49 1.02 -29.93 17.70
N THR A 50 1.97 -29.01 17.93
CA THR A 50 3.29 -29.05 17.29
C THR A 50 4.12 -30.18 17.91
N ALA A 51 3.84 -31.40 17.45
CA ALA A 51 4.44 -32.63 17.92
C ALA A 51 4.65 -33.62 16.78
N VAL A 52 5.80 -34.30 16.78
CA VAL A 52 6.17 -35.36 15.84
C VAL A 52 6.78 -36.54 16.57
N ALA A 53 6.45 -37.75 16.13
CA ALA A 53 7.07 -38.97 16.62
C ALA A 53 7.45 -39.91 15.47
N LEU A 54 8.60 -40.56 15.60
CA LEU A 54 9.03 -41.64 14.73
C LEU A 54 8.75 -42.97 15.41
N LEU A 55 7.94 -43.81 14.76
CA LEU A 55 7.50 -45.09 15.29
C LEU A 55 8.13 -46.24 14.53
N THR A 56 8.36 -47.35 15.23
CA THR A 56 8.67 -48.64 14.60
C THR A 56 7.73 -49.72 15.12
N ASP A 57 7.50 -50.73 14.28
CA ASP A 57 6.81 -51.94 14.72
C ASP A 57 7.77 -52.81 15.54
N SER A 58 7.22 -53.55 16.49
CA SER A 58 7.97 -54.51 17.30
C SER A 58 8.55 -55.65 16.44
N SER A 59 7.96 -55.90 15.26
CA SER A 59 8.52 -56.74 14.22
C SER A 59 9.50 -55.94 13.34
N ARG A 60 10.78 -56.34 13.30
CA ARG A 60 11.87 -55.72 12.51
C ARG A 60 11.64 -55.67 10.98
N GLN A 61 10.48 -56.10 10.48
CA GLN A 61 10.15 -56.18 9.05
C GLN A 61 9.34 -55.00 8.50
N HIS A 62 8.87 -54.06 9.34
CA HIS A 62 8.10 -52.91 8.88
C HIS A 62 8.89 -51.59 8.93
N PRO A 63 8.72 -50.70 7.92
CA PRO A 63 9.41 -49.42 7.87
C PRO A 63 9.00 -48.50 9.02
N THR A 64 9.91 -47.60 9.40
CA THR A 64 9.61 -46.53 10.35
C THR A 64 8.50 -45.64 9.82
N ARG A 65 7.61 -45.19 10.72
CA ARG A 65 6.47 -44.35 10.38
C ARG A 65 6.51 -43.06 11.19
N THR A 66 6.51 -41.92 10.50
CA THR A 66 6.33 -40.60 11.11
C THR A 66 4.85 -40.36 11.39
N VAL A 67 4.55 -39.83 12.57
CA VAL A 67 3.23 -39.34 12.96
C VAL A 67 3.36 -37.94 13.52
N ILE A 68 2.34 -37.12 13.33
CA ILE A 68 2.29 -35.73 13.76
C ILE A 68 0.99 -35.42 14.52
N GLY A 69 0.97 -34.29 15.24
CA GLY A 69 -0.22 -33.75 15.89
C GLY A 69 -0.65 -34.56 17.11
N GLY A 70 -1.95 -34.54 17.41
CA GLY A 70 -2.55 -35.28 18.54
C GLY A 70 -2.26 -36.78 18.50
N ARG A 71 -2.01 -37.34 17.30
CA ARG A 71 -1.64 -38.75 17.13
C ARG A 71 -0.33 -39.10 17.84
N CYS A 72 0.58 -38.16 18.04
CA CYS A 72 1.81 -38.41 18.80
C CYS A 72 1.53 -38.90 20.22
N PHE A 73 0.38 -38.52 20.78
CA PHE A 73 -0.03 -38.81 22.15
C PHE A 73 -1.02 -39.99 22.26
N ALA A 74 -1.41 -40.63 21.16
CA ALA A 74 -2.35 -41.73 21.20
C ALA A 74 -1.72 -43.00 21.83
N PRO A 75 -2.45 -43.75 22.68
CA PRO A 75 -1.95 -44.99 23.27
C PRO A 75 -1.60 -46.03 22.19
N ARG A 76 -0.44 -46.68 22.29
CA ARG A 76 0.04 -47.63 21.27
C ARG A 76 0.65 -48.90 21.88
N PRO A 77 -0.15 -49.97 22.08
CA PRO A 77 0.34 -51.20 22.71
C PRO A 77 1.29 -52.05 21.85
N ARG A 78 1.47 -51.76 20.54
CA ARG A 78 2.26 -52.60 19.61
C ARG A 78 3.40 -51.87 18.89
N LYS A 79 3.58 -50.57 19.13
CA LYS A 79 4.59 -49.74 18.44
C LYS A 79 5.53 -49.11 19.45
N ARG A 80 6.83 -49.14 19.15
CA ARG A 80 7.85 -48.46 19.96
C ARG A 80 8.09 -47.05 19.41
N VAL A 81 8.16 -46.06 20.31
CA VAL A 81 8.56 -44.69 19.98
C VAL A 81 10.09 -44.63 19.91
N LEU A 82 10.64 -44.24 18.76
CA LEU A 82 12.08 -44.09 18.55
C LEU A 82 12.55 -42.67 18.82
N GLU A 83 11.81 -41.70 18.27
CA GLU A 83 12.05 -40.27 18.44
C GLU A 83 10.71 -39.62 18.78
N PHE A 84 10.72 -38.68 19.72
CA PHE A 84 9.56 -37.87 20.08
C PHE A 84 10.00 -36.43 20.29
N HIS A 85 9.34 -35.50 19.59
CA HIS A 85 9.57 -34.08 19.72
C HIS A 85 8.22 -33.38 19.83
N SER A 86 8.06 -32.57 20.87
CA SER A 86 6.99 -31.59 21.00
C SER A 86 7.60 -30.24 21.31
N THR A 87 6.84 -29.17 21.08
CA THR A 87 7.22 -27.83 21.53
C THR A 87 8.64 -27.46 21.12
N PHE A 88 8.95 -27.70 19.84
CA PHE A 88 10.33 -27.75 19.35
C PHE A 88 10.73 -26.53 18.52
N LYS A 89 9.82 -25.63 18.14
CA LYS A 89 10.18 -24.43 17.37
C LYS A 89 11.12 -23.53 18.19
N SER A 90 12.29 -23.27 17.63
CA SER A 90 13.30 -22.34 18.14
C SER A 90 14.20 -21.85 17.01
N ALA A 91 14.93 -20.76 17.25
CA ALA A 91 15.89 -20.22 16.29
C ALA A 91 17.21 -21.03 16.21
N ASP A 92 17.43 -21.94 17.15
CA ASP A 92 18.55 -22.89 17.14
C ASP A 92 18.32 -23.97 16.08
N LEU A 93 18.98 -23.80 14.92
CA LEU A 93 18.85 -24.66 13.74
C LEU A 93 20.18 -25.35 13.37
N GLU A 94 21.02 -25.63 14.36
CA GLU A 94 22.29 -26.32 14.15
C GLU A 94 22.11 -27.66 13.39
N ASP A 95 23.10 -27.99 12.54
CA ASP A 95 23.10 -29.24 11.79
C ASP A 95 23.12 -30.44 12.74
N GLY A 96 22.15 -31.36 12.56
CA GLY A 96 21.95 -32.49 13.47
C GLY A 96 21.29 -32.14 14.81
N GLY A 97 20.96 -30.86 15.03
CA GLY A 97 20.28 -30.39 16.23
C GLY A 97 18.84 -30.89 16.36
N ARG A 98 18.35 -30.97 17.61
CA ARG A 98 17.00 -31.45 17.97
C ARG A 98 15.91 -30.69 17.22
N THR A 99 15.99 -29.36 17.19
CA THR A 99 14.97 -28.49 16.61
C THR A 99 14.88 -28.68 15.10
N ARG A 100 16.02 -28.63 14.40
CA ARG A 100 16.08 -28.87 12.96
C ARG A 100 15.48 -30.23 12.59
N ARG A 101 15.92 -31.30 13.27
CA ARG A 101 15.39 -32.66 13.07
C ARG A 101 13.88 -32.76 13.26
N ALA A 102 13.35 -32.10 14.29
CA ALA A 102 11.91 -32.09 14.56
C ALA A 102 11.12 -31.34 13.48
N ILE A 103 11.62 -30.18 13.01
CA ILE A 103 11.01 -29.41 11.91
C ILE A 103 11.03 -30.24 10.62
N GLU A 104 12.16 -30.85 10.28
CA GLU A 104 12.29 -31.71 9.10
C GLU A 104 11.26 -32.84 9.11
N LEU A 105 11.13 -33.57 10.23
CA LEU A 105 10.16 -34.66 10.35
C LEU A 105 8.72 -34.17 10.30
N PHE A 106 8.41 -33.09 11.02
CA PHE A 106 7.04 -32.57 11.14
C PHE A 106 6.56 -31.96 9.83
N VAL A 107 7.30 -30.98 9.29
CA VAL A 107 6.91 -30.26 8.07
C VAL A 107 6.87 -31.21 6.88
N SER A 108 7.85 -32.11 6.71
CA SER A 108 7.81 -33.10 5.61
C SER A 108 6.55 -33.98 5.68
N GLN A 109 6.14 -34.37 6.89
CA GLN A 109 4.95 -35.22 7.05
C GLN A 109 3.67 -34.42 6.81
N VAL A 110 3.59 -33.17 7.24
CA VAL A 110 2.47 -32.27 6.93
C VAL A 110 2.35 -32.04 5.42
N VAL A 111 3.44 -31.66 4.76
CA VAL A 111 3.49 -31.44 3.30
C VAL A 111 3.06 -32.71 2.55
N ARG A 112 3.54 -33.88 2.98
CA ARG A 112 3.12 -35.17 2.43
C ARG A 112 1.62 -35.43 2.62
N GLU A 113 1.06 -35.10 3.78
CA GLU A 113 -0.37 -35.27 4.05
C GLU A 113 -1.24 -34.31 3.23
N LEU A 114 -0.76 -33.09 2.93
CA LEU A 114 -1.47 -32.13 2.09
C LEU A 114 -1.42 -32.46 0.58
N ILE A 115 -0.30 -33.00 0.10
CA ILE A 115 -0.10 -33.32 -1.33
C ILE A 115 -0.58 -34.73 -1.68
N GLY A 116 -0.48 -35.67 -0.74
CA GLY A 116 -0.69 -37.10 -0.98
C GLY A 116 -2.14 -37.59 -0.91
N MET A 117 -3.13 -36.71 -0.77
CA MET A 117 -4.52 -37.12 -0.70
C MET A 117 -5.13 -37.34 -2.10
N PRO A 118 -5.77 -38.48 -2.37
CA PRO A 118 -6.62 -38.60 -3.55
C PRO A 118 -7.82 -37.67 -3.40
N GLU A 119 -8.10 -36.86 -4.44
CA GLU A 119 -9.39 -36.18 -4.57
C GLU A 119 -10.48 -37.26 -4.53
N THR A 120 -11.33 -37.22 -3.50
CA THR A 120 -12.52 -38.07 -3.41
C THR A 120 -13.72 -37.15 -3.35
N ASP A 121 -14.77 -37.47 -4.11
CA ASP A 121 -16.01 -36.68 -4.16
C ASP A 121 -16.72 -36.57 -2.79
N ASP A 122 -16.36 -37.44 -1.84
CA ASP A 122 -16.87 -37.51 -0.46
C ASP A 122 -15.97 -36.80 0.58
N ALA A 123 -14.88 -36.15 0.17
CA ALA A 123 -14.03 -35.43 1.13
C ALA A 123 -14.80 -34.25 1.75
N PRO A 124 -14.75 -34.06 3.09
CA PRO A 124 -15.35 -32.89 3.74
C PRO A 124 -14.87 -31.61 3.04
N HIS A 125 -15.77 -30.65 2.84
CA HIS A 125 -15.48 -29.45 2.07
C HIS A 125 -14.25 -28.67 2.56
N ASP A 126 -13.84 -28.84 3.83
CA ASP A 126 -12.74 -28.14 4.51
C ASP A 126 -11.36 -28.84 4.41
N VAL A 127 -11.26 -29.97 3.71
CA VAL A 127 -9.96 -30.63 3.45
C VAL A 127 -9.27 -29.95 2.26
N ILE A 128 -8.07 -29.43 2.49
CA ILE A 128 -7.24 -28.85 1.43
C ILE A 128 -6.34 -29.96 0.86
N VAL A 129 -6.61 -30.33 -0.39
CA VAL A 129 -5.78 -31.27 -1.16
C VAL A 129 -5.04 -30.47 -2.23
N ILE A 130 -3.71 -30.57 -2.23
CA ILE A 130 -2.85 -29.85 -3.17
C ILE A 130 -2.39 -30.84 -4.24
N SER A 131 -2.85 -30.70 -5.48
CA SER A 131 -2.33 -31.50 -6.59
C SER A 131 -0.85 -31.21 -6.81
N ALA A 132 -0.06 -32.23 -7.14
CA ALA A 132 1.40 -32.14 -7.23
C ALA A 132 1.93 -31.09 -8.23
N ASP A 133 1.11 -30.71 -9.21
CA ASP A 133 1.40 -29.71 -10.24
C ASP A 133 0.88 -28.30 -9.92
N THR A 134 0.21 -28.11 -8.78
CA THR A 134 -0.34 -26.81 -8.38
C THR A 134 0.79 -25.84 -8.00
N PRO A 135 0.94 -24.69 -8.68
CA PRO A 135 1.88 -23.66 -8.27
C PRO A 135 1.55 -23.20 -6.84
N THR A 136 2.48 -23.41 -5.92
CA THR A 136 2.26 -23.20 -4.49
C THR A 136 3.30 -22.26 -3.92
N ARG A 137 2.87 -21.32 -3.08
CA ARG A 137 3.73 -20.47 -2.25
C ARG A 137 3.39 -20.72 -0.78
N TRP A 138 4.39 -21.16 -0.01
CA TRP A 138 4.28 -21.42 1.42
C TRP A 138 4.75 -20.22 2.21
N LEU A 139 3.92 -19.75 3.12
CA LEU A 139 4.12 -18.55 3.93
C LEU A 139 4.21 -18.99 5.39
N PHE A 140 5.41 -18.97 5.97
CA PHE A 140 5.66 -19.42 7.34
C PHE A 140 5.76 -18.25 8.32
N GLY A 141 5.13 -18.38 9.48
CA GLY A 141 5.26 -17.44 10.59
C GLY A 141 6.61 -17.55 11.31
N THR A 142 7.25 -16.43 11.61
CA THR A 142 8.35 -16.36 12.59
C THR A 142 8.06 -15.42 13.76
N PRO A 143 8.57 -15.74 14.96
CA PRO A 143 8.57 -14.81 16.08
C PRO A 143 9.29 -13.51 15.72
N SER A 144 8.77 -12.40 16.24
CA SER A 144 9.28 -11.05 15.97
C SER A 144 10.74 -10.88 16.39
N GLY A 145 11.15 -11.50 17.50
CA GLY A 145 12.51 -11.41 18.05
C GLY A 145 13.60 -12.17 17.27
N TRP A 146 13.28 -12.90 16.20
CA TRP A 146 14.31 -13.59 15.41
C TRP A 146 15.07 -12.60 14.50
N SER A 147 16.41 -12.68 14.54
CA SER A 147 17.29 -11.90 13.66
C SER A 147 17.15 -12.29 12.19
N THR A 148 17.59 -11.42 11.28
CA THR A 148 17.59 -11.68 9.84
C THR A 148 18.29 -12.99 9.48
N LEU A 149 19.45 -13.28 10.08
CA LEU A 149 20.20 -14.53 9.85
C LEU A 149 19.41 -15.77 10.30
N GLN A 150 18.71 -15.70 11.43
CA GLN A 150 17.87 -16.80 11.92
C GLN A 150 16.67 -17.03 11.00
N ARG A 151 16.02 -15.94 10.53
CA ARG A 151 14.91 -16.02 9.57
C ARG A 151 15.36 -16.61 8.23
N GLU A 152 16.55 -16.25 7.75
CA GLU A 152 17.15 -16.82 6.54
C GLU A 152 17.46 -18.31 6.68
N ALA A 153 18.11 -18.73 7.76
CA ALA A 153 18.39 -20.14 8.02
C ALA A 153 17.10 -20.98 8.11
N TYR A 154 16.05 -20.43 8.73
CA TYR A 154 14.74 -21.07 8.80
C TYR A 154 14.07 -21.19 7.43
N ARG A 155 14.08 -20.11 6.63
CA ARG A 155 13.57 -20.13 5.25
C ARG A 155 14.29 -21.19 4.41
N ASP A 156 15.61 -21.25 4.50
CA ASP A 156 16.42 -22.17 3.68
C ASP A 156 16.16 -23.63 4.07
N LEU A 157 16.00 -23.92 5.38
CA LEU A 157 15.54 -25.23 5.84
C LEU A 157 14.18 -25.59 5.23
N LEU A 158 13.19 -24.70 5.34
CA LEU A 158 11.82 -24.93 4.87
C LEU A 158 11.73 -25.07 3.34
N ALA A 159 12.53 -24.32 2.59
CA ALA A 159 12.63 -24.42 1.13
C ALA A 159 13.11 -25.80 0.67
N GLY A 160 13.91 -26.50 1.48
CA GLY A 160 14.29 -27.89 1.22
C GLY A 160 13.18 -28.92 1.49
N LEU A 161 12.12 -28.54 2.22
CA LEU A 161 11.04 -29.44 2.66
C LEU A 161 9.73 -29.25 1.89
N CYS A 162 9.49 -28.05 1.37
CA CYS A 162 8.23 -27.67 0.72
C CYS A 162 8.43 -27.52 -0.79
N PRO A 163 7.54 -28.06 -1.64
CA PRO A 163 7.59 -27.81 -3.07
C PRO A 163 7.05 -26.40 -3.39
N GLY A 164 7.71 -25.71 -4.32
CA GLY A 164 7.33 -24.35 -4.73
C GLY A 164 8.12 -23.27 -3.99
N GLU A 165 7.56 -22.07 -3.91
CA GLU A 165 8.21 -20.93 -3.27
C GLU A 165 7.96 -20.94 -1.77
N VAL A 166 8.98 -20.60 -0.97
CA VAL A 166 8.87 -20.47 0.49
C VAL A 166 9.23 -19.05 0.90
N GLU A 167 8.35 -18.44 1.68
CA GLU A 167 8.53 -17.15 2.29
C GLU A 167 8.35 -17.27 3.80
N VAL A 168 9.10 -16.45 4.53
CA VAL A 168 9.02 -16.35 5.98
C VAL A 168 8.60 -14.94 6.34
N LEU A 169 7.56 -14.83 7.15
CA LEU A 169 6.90 -13.59 7.53
C LEU A 169 6.74 -13.53 9.05
N PRO A 170 6.93 -12.37 9.68
CA PRO A 170 6.69 -12.27 11.12
C PRO A 170 5.23 -12.50 11.51
N GLU A 171 5.03 -13.23 12.59
CA GLU A 171 3.69 -13.59 13.11
C GLU A 171 2.90 -12.34 13.49
N SER A 172 3.55 -11.35 14.11
CA SER A 172 2.95 -10.04 14.42
C SER A 172 2.41 -9.32 13.18
N ARG A 173 3.11 -9.42 12.04
CA ARG A 173 2.66 -8.85 10.76
C ARG A 173 1.43 -9.59 10.23
N ALA A 174 1.42 -10.92 10.32
CA ALA A 174 0.27 -11.73 9.97
C ALA A 174 -0.95 -11.39 10.84
N ALA A 175 -0.75 -11.28 12.16
CA ALA A 175 -1.79 -10.91 13.12
C ALA A 175 -2.42 -9.54 12.81
N LEU A 176 -1.60 -8.53 12.50
CA LEU A 176 -2.07 -7.22 12.06
C LEU A 176 -2.92 -7.31 10.79
N LEU A 177 -2.43 -7.98 9.75
CA LEU A 177 -3.15 -8.08 8.49
C LEU A 177 -4.47 -8.84 8.65
N TYR A 178 -4.50 -9.87 9.50
CA TYR A 178 -5.75 -10.50 9.92
C TYR A 178 -6.65 -9.51 10.66
N GLY A 179 -6.14 -8.74 11.61
CA GLY A 179 -6.90 -7.71 12.32
C GLY A 179 -7.54 -6.64 11.43
N ARG A 180 -6.84 -6.26 10.35
CA ARG A 180 -7.29 -5.23 9.41
C ARG A 180 -8.30 -5.74 8.38
N GLU A 181 -8.09 -6.95 7.83
CA GLU A 181 -8.90 -7.47 6.71
C GLU A 181 -9.94 -8.53 7.12
N SER A 182 -9.85 -9.07 8.35
CA SER A 182 -10.81 -10.06 8.81
C SER A 182 -12.21 -9.47 8.94
N ARG A 183 -13.17 -10.17 8.34
CA ARG A 183 -14.60 -9.84 8.45
C ARG A 183 -15.19 -10.25 9.81
N ASP A 184 -14.45 -11.03 10.59
CA ASP A 184 -14.84 -11.50 11.93
C ASP A 184 -14.72 -10.43 13.01
N LEU A 185 -14.03 -9.33 12.71
CA LEU A 185 -13.86 -8.22 13.64
C LEU A 185 -14.84 -7.11 13.28
N PRO A 186 -15.48 -6.45 14.27
CA PRO A 186 -16.40 -5.36 14.01
C PRO A 186 -15.63 -4.24 13.33
N ASN A 187 -15.87 -4.04 12.03
CA ASN A 187 -15.19 -3.11 11.12
C ASN A 187 -14.92 -1.73 11.76
N PRO A 188 -13.79 -1.51 12.46
CA PRO A 188 -13.53 -0.24 13.13
C PRO A 188 -13.12 0.82 12.08
N LEU A 189 -12.60 0.35 10.94
CA LEU A 189 -12.15 1.15 9.81
C LEU A 189 -13.29 1.59 8.87
N GLY A 190 -14.42 0.89 8.87
CA GLY A 190 -15.64 1.28 8.15
C GLY A 190 -16.35 2.49 8.76
N LEU A 191 -15.95 2.91 9.97
CA LEU A 191 -16.43 4.12 10.62
C LEU A 191 -15.61 5.37 10.26
N LEU A 192 -14.49 5.23 9.53
CA LEU A 192 -13.55 6.32 9.29
C LEU A 192 -13.17 6.39 7.81
N GLU A 193 -14.00 7.08 7.03
CA GLU A 193 -13.61 7.60 5.71
C GLU A 193 -12.66 8.80 5.89
N GLY A 194 -11.52 8.83 5.18
CA GLY A 194 -10.61 9.98 5.09
C GLY A 194 -9.24 9.84 5.76
N ASP A 195 -8.52 10.97 5.89
CA ASP A 195 -7.13 11.10 6.39
C ASP A 195 -6.91 10.56 7.83
N THR A 196 -7.97 10.18 8.54
CA THR A 196 -7.98 9.73 9.94
C THR A 196 -7.49 8.29 10.14
N VAL A 197 -7.49 7.44 9.10
CA VAL A 197 -6.99 6.05 9.16
C VAL A 197 -5.49 6.01 9.47
N ALA A 198 -4.74 7.06 9.10
CA ALA A 198 -3.31 7.16 9.35
C ALA A 198 -2.94 7.39 10.83
N CYS A 199 -3.91 7.62 11.72
CA CYS A 199 -3.67 7.99 13.11
C CYS A 199 -4.17 6.95 14.13
N LEU A 200 -4.84 5.88 13.70
CA LEU A 200 -5.34 4.86 14.64
C LEU A 200 -4.18 4.08 15.26
N THR A 201 -4.22 3.90 16.57
CA THR A 201 -3.28 3.09 17.33
C THR A 201 -3.97 1.85 17.88
N SER A 202 -3.60 0.68 17.36
CA SER A 202 -4.09 -0.62 17.82
C SER A 202 -2.98 -1.41 18.52
N VAL A 203 -3.34 -2.23 19.51
CA VAL A 203 -2.44 -3.19 20.14
C VAL A 203 -2.89 -4.59 19.78
N VAL A 204 -1.98 -5.40 19.26
CA VAL A 204 -2.20 -6.83 19.05
C VAL A 204 -1.46 -7.61 20.13
N ILE A 205 -2.20 -8.43 20.85
CA ILE A 205 -1.69 -9.32 21.91
C ILE A 205 -1.84 -10.75 21.42
N ASP A 206 -0.74 -11.38 21.01
CA ASP A 206 -0.75 -12.78 20.62
C ASP A 206 -0.38 -13.67 21.81
N LEU A 207 -1.40 -14.27 22.43
CA LEU A 207 -1.23 -15.11 23.61
C LEU A 207 -1.14 -16.58 23.19
N GLY A 208 0.09 -17.05 23.08
CA GLY A 208 0.43 -18.40 22.69
C GLY A 208 0.55 -19.40 23.86
N SER A 209 0.88 -20.64 23.49
CA SER A 209 1.15 -21.69 24.48
C SER A 209 2.47 -21.46 25.22
N SER A 210 3.47 -20.83 24.62
CA SER A 210 4.81 -20.66 25.18
C SER A 210 5.21 -19.20 25.43
N THR A 211 4.63 -18.28 24.67
CA THR A 211 4.99 -16.87 24.65
C THR A 211 3.73 -16.01 24.60
N ALA A 212 3.89 -14.76 25.00
CA ALA A 212 2.93 -13.69 24.82
C ALA A 212 3.67 -12.60 24.06
N ASP A 213 3.21 -12.30 22.86
CA ASP A 213 3.86 -11.33 21.98
C ASP A 213 2.97 -10.09 21.82
N TYR A 214 3.57 -8.91 21.89
CA TYR A 214 2.85 -7.64 21.88
C TYR A 214 3.31 -6.78 20.71
N THR A 215 2.37 -6.24 19.95
CA THR A 215 2.66 -5.37 18.80
C THR A 215 1.80 -4.13 18.84
N ILE A 216 2.43 -2.96 18.83
CA ILE A 216 1.74 -1.69 18.62
C ILE A 216 1.66 -1.43 17.12
N VAL A 217 0.50 -1.01 16.66
CA VAL A 217 0.27 -0.65 15.28
C VAL A 217 -0.30 0.75 15.25
N THR A 218 0.47 1.71 14.76
CA THR A 218 0.03 3.11 14.61
C THR A 218 -0.02 3.46 13.14
N GLY A 219 -1.21 3.77 12.62
CA GLY A 219 -1.44 4.04 11.21
C GLY A 219 -0.96 2.89 10.31
N LEU A 220 0.21 3.08 9.70
CA LEU A 220 0.83 2.16 8.74
C LEU A 220 2.15 1.56 9.22
N SER A 221 2.42 1.61 10.53
CA SER A 221 3.66 1.08 11.09
C SER A 221 3.34 0.11 12.22
N ALA A 222 3.85 -1.10 12.07
CA ALA A 222 3.84 -2.10 13.14
C ALA A 222 5.18 -2.07 13.86
N ARG A 223 5.13 -2.04 15.19
CA ARG A 223 6.29 -2.07 16.06
C ARG A 223 6.09 -3.17 17.11
N PRO A 224 6.84 -4.28 17.03
CA PRO A 224 6.84 -5.25 18.11
C PRO A 224 7.43 -4.62 19.38
N LEU A 225 6.90 -5.02 20.53
CA LEU A 225 7.40 -4.64 21.84
C LEU A 225 8.00 -5.86 22.52
N ASP A 226 9.23 -5.70 23.00
CA ASP A 226 9.84 -6.64 23.93
C ASP A 226 9.52 -6.18 25.36
N THR A 227 8.72 -6.98 26.08
CA THR A 227 8.39 -6.71 27.48
C THR A 227 9.39 -7.33 28.45
N GLY A 228 10.43 -8.01 27.95
CA GLY A 228 11.41 -8.76 28.72
C GLY A 228 10.93 -10.14 29.19
N ASN A 229 9.69 -10.53 28.88
CA ASN A 229 9.07 -11.76 29.36
C ASN A 229 8.81 -12.79 28.25
N ASN A 230 9.89 -13.35 27.71
CA ASN A 230 9.86 -14.27 26.57
C ASN A 230 9.33 -15.68 26.91
N THR A 231 8.90 -15.94 28.16
CA THR A 231 8.47 -17.26 28.64
C THR A 231 7.02 -17.28 29.12
N LEU A 232 6.31 -16.15 29.07
CA LEU A 232 4.93 -16.05 29.50
C LEU A 232 3.99 -16.71 28.49
N GLY A 233 3.72 -18.00 28.68
CA GLY A 233 2.76 -18.75 27.87
C GLY A 233 1.76 -19.52 28.71
N ALA A 234 0.65 -19.96 28.09
CA ALA A 234 -0.37 -20.74 28.78
C ALA A 234 0.09 -22.15 29.19
N SER A 235 1.21 -22.66 28.67
CA SER A 235 1.81 -23.94 29.07
C SER A 235 2.34 -23.92 30.49
N LEU A 236 2.63 -22.75 31.07
CA LEU A 236 3.03 -22.66 32.47
C LEU A 236 1.89 -23.11 33.39
N ILE A 237 0.64 -22.80 33.02
CA ILE A 237 -0.57 -23.25 33.73
C ILE A 237 -0.71 -24.78 33.59
N ASP A 238 -0.47 -25.31 32.39
CA ASP A 238 -0.56 -26.75 32.11
C ASP A 238 0.48 -27.55 32.92
N LYS A 239 1.71 -27.03 32.99
CA LYS A 239 2.82 -27.62 33.74
C LYS A 239 2.58 -27.56 35.25
N GLU A 240 2.04 -26.46 35.75
CA GLU A 240 1.71 -26.33 37.17
C GLU A 240 0.53 -27.24 37.56
N LEU A 241 -0.48 -27.37 36.70
CA LEU A 241 -1.55 -28.35 36.86
C LEU A 241 -1.01 -29.78 36.91
N MET A 242 -0.10 -30.13 35.98
CA MET A 242 0.57 -31.43 35.97
C MET A 242 1.38 -31.65 37.25
N ARG A 243 2.18 -30.66 37.69
CA ARG A 243 3.02 -30.73 38.89
C ARG A 243 2.17 -31.05 40.12
N ARG A 244 1.08 -30.31 40.34
CA ARG A 244 0.15 -30.52 41.45
C ARG A 244 -0.53 -31.89 41.38
N THR A 245 -0.92 -32.31 40.18
CA THR A 245 -1.52 -33.64 39.95
C THR A 245 -0.54 -34.76 40.34
N VAL A 246 0.73 -34.66 39.92
CA VAL A 246 1.77 -35.66 40.26
C VAL A 246 2.10 -35.64 41.75
N GLU A 247 2.21 -34.46 42.36
CA GLU A 247 2.51 -34.32 43.79
C GLU A 247 1.39 -34.84 44.70
N GLY A 248 0.14 -34.66 44.30
CA GLY A 248 -1.03 -35.18 45.01
C GLY A 248 -1.32 -36.66 44.75
N HIS A 249 -0.56 -37.33 43.87
CA HIS A 249 -0.83 -38.72 43.49
C HIS A 249 -0.34 -39.71 44.56
N ASN A 250 -1.17 -40.72 44.89
CA ASN A 250 -0.85 -41.72 45.92
C ASN A 250 0.43 -42.52 45.61
N ASP A 251 0.66 -42.84 44.34
CA ASP A 251 1.85 -43.56 43.85
C ASP A 251 2.85 -42.62 43.15
N ARG A 252 3.13 -41.45 43.75
CA ARG A 252 3.98 -40.39 43.16
C ARG A 252 5.30 -40.90 42.59
N ASP A 253 6.05 -41.70 43.35
CA ASP A 253 7.39 -42.13 42.95
C ASP A 253 7.35 -43.03 41.70
N ARG A 254 6.36 -43.93 41.62
CA ARG A 254 6.14 -44.79 40.44
C ARG A 254 5.66 -43.97 39.24
N LEU A 255 4.82 -42.98 39.47
CA LEU A 255 4.39 -42.07 38.41
C LEU A 255 5.58 -41.27 37.87
N LEU A 256 6.46 -40.74 38.74
CA LEU A 256 7.68 -40.04 38.32
C LEU A 256 8.58 -40.94 37.47
N GLU A 257 8.77 -42.21 37.86
CA GLU A 257 9.50 -43.19 37.05
C GLU A 257 8.85 -43.39 35.67
N ALA A 258 7.53 -43.54 35.63
CA ALA A 258 6.80 -43.71 34.36
C ALA A 258 6.88 -42.48 33.44
N LEU A 259 7.04 -41.28 33.99
CA LEU A 259 7.18 -40.04 33.23
C LEU A 259 8.57 -39.85 32.59
N GLU A 260 9.57 -40.63 32.99
CA GLU A 260 10.89 -40.65 32.36
C GLU A 260 10.90 -41.41 31.02
N GLU A 261 9.86 -42.19 30.72
CA GLU A 261 9.69 -42.82 29.41
C GLU A 261 9.52 -41.78 28.28
N PRO A 262 10.11 -42.01 27.09
CA PRO A 262 10.07 -41.05 25.99
C PRO A 262 8.64 -40.63 25.60
N GLY A 263 8.36 -39.34 25.79
CA GLY A 263 7.06 -38.74 25.46
C GLY A 263 6.00 -38.88 26.55
N SER A 264 6.21 -39.65 27.62
CA SER A 264 5.23 -39.82 28.72
C SER A 264 4.94 -38.52 29.47
N ARG A 265 5.98 -37.76 29.83
CA ARG A 265 5.82 -36.42 30.43
C ARG A 265 5.05 -35.46 29.50
N ALA A 266 5.44 -35.41 28.23
CA ALA A 266 4.77 -34.57 27.23
C ALA A 266 3.31 -35.01 26.99
N HIS A 267 3.02 -36.31 27.08
CA HIS A 267 1.67 -36.83 27.03
C HIS A 267 0.84 -36.31 28.21
N LEU A 268 1.30 -36.48 29.45
CA LEU A 268 0.56 -36.02 30.62
C LEU A 268 0.36 -34.50 30.62
N GLU A 269 1.37 -33.73 30.23
CA GLU A 269 1.27 -32.26 30.03
C GLU A 269 0.21 -31.92 28.98
N PHE A 270 0.20 -32.61 27.84
CA PHE A 270 -0.83 -32.41 26.80
C PHE A 270 -2.24 -32.74 27.31
N ARG A 271 -2.40 -33.75 28.18
CA ARG A 271 -3.70 -34.05 28.80
C ARG A 271 -4.15 -32.99 29.80
N CYS A 272 -3.22 -32.37 30.52
CA CYS A 272 -3.49 -31.19 31.35
C CYS A 272 -3.97 -30.00 30.49
N ARG A 273 -3.29 -29.74 29.36
CA ARG A 273 -3.70 -28.72 28.39
C ARG A 273 -5.13 -28.95 27.88
N LEU A 274 -5.44 -30.17 27.44
CA LEU A 274 -6.79 -30.50 26.96
C LEU A 274 -7.85 -30.33 28.04
N LEU A 275 -7.53 -30.63 29.30
CA LEU A 275 -8.45 -30.42 30.42
C LEU A 275 -8.69 -28.92 30.67
N LYS A 276 -7.64 -28.10 30.63
CA LYS A 276 -7.74 -26.63 30.74
C LYS A 276 -8.58 -26.05 29.60
N GLU A 277 -8.33 -26.46 28.35
CA GLU A 277 -9.10 -25.99 27.19
C GLU A 277 -10.58 -26.40 27.29
N GLN A 278 -10.85 -27.62 27.76
CA GLN A 278 -12.21 -28.08 28.05
C GLN A 278 -12.88 -27.20 29.12
N PHE A 279 -12.17 -26.90 30.21
CA PHE A 279 -12.68 -26.04 31.28
C PHE A 279 -13.14 -24.67 30.74
N PHE A 280 -12.33 -23.98 29.94
CA PHE A 280 -12.71 -22.69 29.34
C PHE A 280 -13.76 -22.78 28.24
N THR A 281 -14.04 -23.98 27.73
CA THR A 281 -15.12 -24.19 26.75
C THR A 281 -16.46 -24.46 27.44
N GLU A 282 -16.44 -25.12 28.60
CA GLU A 282 -17.62 -25.56 29.34
C GLU A 282 -18.00 -24.62 30.49
N VAL A 283 -17.12 -23.68 30.88
CA VAL A 283 -17.38 -22.75 31.98
C VAL A 283 -18.57 -21.84 31.64
N ASP A 284 -19.56 -21.80 32.55
CA ASP A 284 -20.64 -20.83 32.47
C ASP A 284 -20.14 -19.50 33.01
N PRO A 285 -20.12 -18.41 32.21
CA PRO A 285 -19.70 -17.10 32.69
C PRO A 285 -20.54 -16.56 33.87
N LEU A 286 -21.78 -17.04 34.02
CA LEU A 286 -22.67 -16.63 35.11
C LEU A 286 -22.47 -17.44 36.39
N GLU A 287 -21.97 -18.67 36.29
CA GLU A 287 -21.75 -19.58 37.42
C GLU A 287 -20.40 -20.32 37.31
N PRO A 288 -19.26 -19.59 37.21
CA PRO A 288 -17.96 -20.20 36.92
C PRO A 288 -17.53 -21.18 38.01
N ASP A 289 -17.93 -20.95 39.27
CA ASP A 289 -17.55 -21.76 40.43
C ASP A 289 -18.16 -23.16 40.43
N LEU A 290 -19.18 -23.42 39.60
CA LEU A 290 -19.83 -24.72 39.50
C LEU A 290 -19.17 -25.64 38.48
N THR A 291 -18.27 -25.12 37.63
CA THR A 291 -17.60 -25.91 36.59
C THR A 291 -16.49 -26.77 37.19
N ILE A 292 -16.59 -28.08 36.98
CA ILE A 292 -15.57 -29.05 37.39
C ILE A 292 -15.17 -29.88 36.17
N ALA A 293 -13.95 -29.67 35.68
CA ALA A 293 -13.36 -30.49 34.64
C ALA A 293 -12.56 -31.63 35.27
N ARG A 294 -12.81 -32.88 34.85
CA ARG A 294 -12.05 -34.06 35.31
C ARG A 294 -11.72 -34.97 34.15
N ARG A 295 -10.53 -35.57 34.20
CA ARG A 295 -10.05 -36.55 33.22
C ARG A 295 -9.14 -37.57 33.90
N THR A 296 -9.33 -38.85 33.57
CA THR A 296 -8.48 -39.95 34.06
C THR A 296 -7.60 -40.44 32.92
N GLU A 297 -6.30 -40.53 33.18
CA GLU A 297 -5.28 -40.89 32.19
C GLU A 297 -4.49 -42.12 32.60
N GLU A 298 -4.24 -43.02 31.65
CA GLU A 298 -3.39 -44.19 31.88
C GLU A 298 -1.95 -43.86 31.47
N VAL A 299 -1.04 -43.78 32.44
CA VAL A 299 0.41 -43.70 32.22
C VAL A 299 1.02 -45.09 32.42
N ARG A 300 2.02 -45.46 31.62
CA ARG A 300 2.66 -46.77 31.72
C ARG A 300 4.13 -46.67 32.10
N THR A 301 4.57 -47.58 32.96
CA THR A 301 6.00 -47.75 33.29
C THR A 301 6.74 -48.47 32.17
N SER A 302 8.08 -48.45 32.25
CA SER A 302 8.98 -49.24 31.39
C SER A 302 8.66 -50.75 31.39
N ALA A 303 8.19 -51.27 32.54
CA ALA A 303 7.75 -52.64 32.73
C ALA A 303 6.34 -52.94 32.17
N GLY A 304 5.64 -51.92 31.64
CA GLY A 304 4.30 -52.03 31.08
C GLY A 304 3.18 -52.02 32.12
N GLU A 305 3.48 -51.69 33.38
CA GLU A 305 2.48 -51.53 34.43
C GLU A 305 1.66 -50.26 34.19
N ARG A 306 0.38 -50.30 34.55
CA ARG A 306 -0.56 -49.19 34.36
C ARG A 306 -0.69 -48.38 35.64
N ILE A 307 -0.66 -47.06 35.50
CA ILE A 307 -0.88 -46.08 36.57
C ILE A 307 -1.99 -45.15 36.10
N ASP A 308 -3.11 -45.16 36.83
CA ASP A 308 -4.24 -44.27 36.55
C ASP A 308 -4.02 -42.93 37.24
N VAL A 309 -4.00 -41.85 36.46
CA VAL A 309 -3.77 -40.47 36.93
C VAL A 309 -5.05 -39.68 36.78
N ASP A 310 -5.63 -39.26 37.89
CA ASP A 310 -6.81 -38.39 37.92
C ASP A 310 -6.40 -36.92 37.89
N ILE A 311 -6.65 -36.26 36.76
CA ILE A 311 -6.46 -34.81 36.58
C ILE A 311 -7.80 -34.11 36.85
N ARG A 312 -7.79 -33.11 37.74
CA ARG A 312 -8.98 -32.34 38.11
C ARG A 312 -8.68 -30.85 38.09
N LEU A 313 -9.59 -30.06 37.53
CA LEU A 313 -9.52 -28.61 37.49
C LEU A 313 -10.87 -28.02 37.93
N THR A 314 -10.82 -27.10 38.89
CA THR A 314 -11.95 -26.28 39.37
C THR A 314 -11.52 -24.81 39.33
N SER A 315 -12.46 -23.88 39.49
CA SER A 315 -12.16 -22.44 39.57
C SER A 315 -11.16 -22.13 40.68
N ASP A 316 -11.36 -22.66 41.90
CA ASP A 316 -10.41 -22.51 43.01
C ASP A 316 -9.00 -23.01 42.65
N VAL A 317 -8.90 -24.19 42.01
CA VAL A 317 -7.60 -24.77 41.64
C VAL A 317 -6.93 -23.92 40.55
N LEU A 318 -7.71 -23.42 39.58
CA LEU A 318 -7.22 -22.54 38.53
C LEU A 318 -6.72 -21.21 39.10
N ASP A 319 -7.46 -20.62 40.04
CA ASP A 319 -7.04 -19.39 40.71
C ASP A 319 -5.78 -19.62 41.55
N ASP A 320 -5.70 -20.72 42.30
CA ASP A 320 -4.50 -21.06 43.04
C ASP A 320 -3.30 -21.30 42.10
N ILE A 321 -3.51 -21.86 40.90
CA ILE A 321 -2.44 -22.07 39.91
C ILE A 321 -1.98 -20.73 39.32
N THR A 322 -2.93 -19.89 38.92
CA THR A 322 -2.63 -18.64 38.21
C THR A 322 -2.08 -17.54 39.12
N ASN A 323 -2.30 -17.64 40.44
CA ASN A 323 -1.73 -16.77 41.48
C ASN A 323 -0.49 -17.38 42.17
N ALA A 324 -0.12 -18.62 41.89
CA ALA A 324 1.07 -19.22 42.49
C ALA A 324 2.37 -18.64 41.89
N PRO A 325 3.42 -18.48 42.70
CA PRO A 325 4.72 -18.03 42.20
C PRO A 325 5.33 -19.08 41.27
N LEU A 326 5.70 -18.67 40.05
CA LEU A 326 6.27 -19.55 39.04
C LEU A 326 7.76 -19.26 38.86
N SER A 327 8.60 -20.30 38.99
CA SER A 327 10.05 -20.16 38.82
C SER A 327 10.45 -19.64 37.43
N ALA A 328 9.70 -20.03 36.39
CA ALA A 328 9.89 -19.58 35.01
C ALA A 328 9.62 -18.07 34.81
N LEU A 329 8.94 -17.43 35.78
CA LEU A 329 8.61 -16.01 35.80
C LEU A 329 9.32 -15.30 36.98
N ASN A 330 10.48 -15.83 37.40
CA ASN A 330 11.29 -15.27 38.50
C ASN A 330 10.52 -15.10 39.83
N GLY A 331 9.55 -15.97 40.09
CA GLY A 331 8.75 -15.95 41.31
C GLY A 331 7.47 -15.11 41.23
N ALA A 332 7.22 -14.40 40.12
CA ALA A 332 5.91 -13.80 39.87
C ALA A 332 4.88 -14.89 39.54
N SER A 333 3.61 -14.59 39.82
CA SER A 333 2.49 -15.39 39.33
C SER A 333 2.22 -15.12 37.85
N TRP A 334 1.44 -16.00 37.22
CA TRP A 334 1.06 -15.80 35.80
C TRP A 334 0.28 -14.49 35.64
N ARG A 335 -0.68 -14.22 36.55
CA ARG A 335 -1.53 -13.02 36.51
C ARG A 335 -0.74 -11.73 36.70
N GLU A 336 0.21 -11.71 37.64
CA GLU A 336 1.11 -10.57 37.86
C GLU A 336 1.98 -10.33 36.62
N ALA A 337 2.65 -11.37 36.12
CA ALA A 337 3.54 -11.25 34.98
C ALA A 337 2.82 -10.75 33.71
N PHE A 338 1.60 -11.23 33.45
CA PHE A 338 0.78 -10.76 32.33
C PHE A 338 0.32 -9.31 32.51
N ARG A 339 -0.13 -8.93 33.71
CA ARG A 339 -0.51 -7.53 33.99
C ARG A 339 0.68 -6.60 33.80
N ASP A 340 1.84 -6.95 34.35
CA ASP A 340 3.06 -6.16 34.25
C ASP A 340 3.49 -5.95 32.78
N ASP A 341 3.36 -6.98 31.94
CA ASP A 341 3.58 -6.85 30.50
C ASP A 341 2.61 -5.86 29.86
N LEU A 342 1.31 -5.95 30.15
CA LEU A 342 0.31 -5.03 29.58
C LEU A 342 0.51 -3.60 30.07
N GLU A 343 0.94 -3.40 31.32
CA GLU A 343 1.28 -2.08 31.85
C GLU A 343 2.51 -1.48 31.14
N ARG A 344 3.52 -2.29 30.82
CA ARG A 344 4.65 -1.87 29.96
C ARG A 344 4.19 -1.49 28.55
N VAL A 345 3.30 -2.30 27.95
CA VAL A 345 2.70 -1.98 26.64
C VAL A 345 1.94 -0.66 26.69
N LYS A 346 1.16 -0.43 27.76
CA LYS A 346 0.44 0.83 27.98
C LYS A 346 1.39 2.02 28.13
N ALA A 347 2.47 1.87 28.90
CA ALA A 347 3.48 2.92 29.06
C ALA A 347 4.12 3.29 27.71
N ALA A 348 4.38 2.31 26.85
CA ALA A 348 4.96 2.52 25.52
C ALA A 348 4.01 3.22 24.52
N LEU A 349 2.72 3.34 24.82
CA LEU A 349 1.72 4.06 24.03
C LEU A 349 1.58 5.54 24.42
N GLY A 350 2.03 5.93 25.61
CA GLY A 350 1.80 7.27 26.16
C GLY A 350 0.37 7.49 26.68
N ASP A 351 0.00 8.76 26.90
CA ASP A 351 -1.22 9.15 27.62
C ASP A 351 -2.54 8.85 26.87
N ASP A 352 -2.52 8.79 25.53
CA ASP A 352 -3.74 8.58 24.73
C ASP A 352 -4.22 7.11 24.75
N GLY A 353 -3.32 6.17 25.04
CA GLY A 353 -3.58 4.73 25.01
C GLY A 353 -4.00 4.22 23.61
N PRO A 354 -4.40 2.95 23.48
CA PRO A 354 -4.80 2.41 22.18
C PRO A 354 -6.27 2.71 21.87
N ASP A 355 -6.61 2.91 20.61
CA ASP A 355 -7.99 2.95 20.12
C ASP A 355 -8.66 1.57 20.18
N LEU A 356 -7.86 0.52 19.94
CA LEU A 356 -8.31 -0.87 19.89
C LEU A 356 -7.23 -1.81 20.44
N VAL A 357 -7.63 -2.84 21.17
CA VAL A 357 -6.79 -3.94 21.63
C VAL A 357 -7.38 -5.24 21.10
N MET A 358 -6.63 -5.92 20.25
CA MET A 358 -6.99 -7.21 19.67
C MET A 358 -6.20 -8.32 20.36
N MET A 359 -6.91 -9.30 20.93
CA MET A 359 -6.29 -10.49 21.49
C MET A 359 -6.39 -11.66 20.51
N THR A 360 -5.26 -12.34 20.25
CA THR A 360 -5.13 -13.51 19.37
C THR A 360 -4.45 -14.67 20.10
N GLY A 361 -4.35 -15.83 19.44
CA GLY A 361 -3.80 -17.05 20.01
C GLY A 361 -4.82 -17.80 20.86
N GLY A 362 -4.73 -19.13 20.91
CA GLY A 362 -5.73 -19.97 21.59
C GLY A 362 -5.91 -19.65 23.07
N ALA A 363 -4.86 -19.17 23.74
CA ALA A 363 -4.90 -18.83 25.17
C ALA A 363 -5.63 -17.52 25.48
N SER A 364 -5.89 -16.66 24.48
CA SER A 364 -6.72 -15.46 24.66
C SER A 364 -8.17 -15.77 25.08
N ARG A 365 -8.62 -17.03 24.95
CA ARG A 365 -9.92 -17.51 25.43
C ARG A 365 -10.03 -17.55 26.95
N MET A 366 -8.91 -17.53 27.68
CA MET A 366 -8.94 -17.56 29.15
C MET A 366 -9.55 -16.24 29.68
N HIS A 367 -10.73 -16.32 30.30
CA HIS A 367 -11.49 -15.14 30.73
C HIS A 367 -10.66 -14.19 31.60
N PHE A 368 -9.90 -14.72 32.54
CA PHE A 368 -9.07 -13.89 33.42
C PHE A 368 -7.99 -13.09 32.69
N ALA A 369 -7.46 -13.58 31.57
CA ALA A 369 -6.51 -12.83 30.75
C ALA A 369 -7.22 -11.67 30.03
N GLN A 370 -8.45 -11.89 29.58
CA GLN A 370 -9.28 -10.84 28.99
C GLN A 370 -9.62 -9.77 30.03
N ASP A 371 -9.94 -10.18 31.26
CA ASP A 371 -10.28 -9.25 32.35
C ASP A 371 -9.08 -8.37 32.70
N ILE A 372 -7.87 -8.94 32.81
CA ILE A 372 -6.64 -8.16 33.00
C ILE A 372 -6.45 -7.16 31.85
N ALA A 373 -6.66 -7.56 30.59
CA ALA A 373 -6.54 -6.65 29.46
C ALA A 373 -7.58 -5.52 29.50
N ARG A 374 -8.83 -5.82 29.85
CA ARG A 374 -9.91 -4.83 30.01
C ARG A 374 -9.65 -3.87 31.15
N GLU A 375 -9.06 -4.33 32.25
CA GLU A 375 -8.68 -3.47 33.37
C GLU A 375 -7.53 -2.53 33.01
N VAL A 376 -6.54 -3.00 32.25
CA VAL A 376 -5.38 -2.18 31.86
C VAL A 376 -5.75 -1.15 30.80
N PHE A 377 -6.48 -1.55 29.75
CA PHE A 377 -6.75 -0.70 28.58
C PHE A 377 -8.15 -0.08 28.57
N GLY A 378 -9.12 -0.67 29.25
CA GLY A 378 -10.53 -0.27 29.22
C GLY A 378 -11.41 -1.26 28.43
N GLU A 379 -12.57 -1.61 28.99
CA GLU A 379 -13.45 -2.66 28.47
C GLU A 379 -13.89 -2.45 27.01
N SER A 380 -14.27 -1.22 26.63
CA SER A 380 -14.76 -0.90 25.29
C SER A 380 -13.71 -1.00 24.18
N ARG A 381 -12.43 -1.20 24.53
CA ARG A 381 -11.30 -1.25 23.59
C ARG A 381 -10.84 -2.67 23.29
N VAL A 382 -11.22 -3.68 24.10
CA VAL A 382 -10.70 -5.04 23.94
C VAL A 382 -11.64 -5.90 23.09
N VAL A 383 -11.11 -6.45 22.00
CA VAL A 383 -11.82 -7.36 21.08
C VAL A 383 -11.08 -8.69 20.97
N LEU A 384 -11.85 -9.77 20.95
CA LEU A 384 -11.37 -11.12 20.71
C LEU A 384 -11.69 -11.53 19.26
N GLY A 385 -10.73 -12.09 18.53
CA GLY A 385 -11.03 -12.71 17.24
C GLY A 385 -11.99 -13.91 17.38
N ALA A 386 -12.84 -14.18 16.39
CA ALA A 386 -13.78 -15.30 16.44
C ALA A 386 -13.06 -16.67 16.50
N GLU A 387 -11.95 -16.80 15.78
CA GLU A 387 -11.10 -17.99 15.79
C GLU A 387 -9.63 -17.61 16.02
N PRO A 388 -9.25 -17.19 17.25
CA PRO A 388 -7.96 -16.57 17.52
C PRO A 388 -6.78 -17.53 17.29
N GLN A 389 -7.02 -18.84 17.34
CA GLN A 389 -6.02 -19.87 17.05
C GLN A 389 -5.65 -20.01 15.56
N TYR A 390 -6.44 -19.43 14.64
CA TYR A 390 -6.15 -19.44 13.19
C TYR A 390 -5.71 -18.07 12.67
N ALA A 391 -5.69 -17.04 13.53
CA ALA A 391 -5.44 -15.65 13.15
C ALA A 391 -4.11 -15.49 12.39
N ILE A 392 -3.04 -16.12 12.88
CA ILE A 392 -1.72 -16.07 12.26
C ILE A 392 -1.72 -16.77 10.90
N ALA A 393 -2.22 -18.01 10.82
CA ALA A 393 -2.29 -18.75 9.55
C ALA A 393 -3.13 -18.02 8.49
N LYS A 394 -4.29 -17.47 8.86
CA LYS A 394 -5.12 -16.63 7.98
C LYS A 394 -4.37 -15.35 7.58
N GLY A 395 -3.75 -14.69 8.54
CA GLY A 395 -2.95 -13.48 8.34
C GLY A 395 -1.78 -13.66 7.39
N LEU A 396 -1.10 -14.82 7.43
CA LEU A 396 -0.03 -15.18 6.49
C LEU A 396 -0.55 -15.24 5.06
N VAL A 397 -1.70 -15.90 4.84
CA VAL A 397 -2.33 -15.94 3.50
C VAL A 397 -2.73 -14.54 3.03
N ILE A 398 -3.31 -13.72 3.92
CA ILE A 398 -3.66 -12.32 3.63
C ILE A 398 -2.41 -11.54 3.21
N ALA A 399 -1.28 -11.70 3.93
CA ALA A 399 0.00 -11.09 3.58
C ALA A 399 0.47 -11.49 2.18
N GLY A 400 0.38 -12.78 1.84
CA GLY A 400 0.70 -13.27 0.51
C GLY A 400 -0.16 -12.63 -0.58
N ARG A 401 -1.48 -12.54 -0.39
CA ARG A 401 -2.39 -11.89 -1.35
C ARG A 401 -2.10 -10.41 -1.50
N THR A 402 -1.90 -9.72 -0.38
CA THR A 402 -1.51 -8.31 -0.34
C THR A 402 -0.24 -8.06 -1.14
N ARG A 403 0.75 -8.96 -1.03
CA ARG A 403 1.96 -8.92 -1.84
C ARG A 403 1.70 -9.12 -3.32
N THR A 404 0.93 -10.14 -3.69
CA THR A 404 0.56 -10.36 -5.10
C THR A 404 -0.17 -9.15 -5.68
N ARG A 405 -1.08 -8.52 -4.91
CA ARG A 405 -1.78 -7.29 -5.31
C ARG A 405 -0.82 -6.14 -5.57
N VAL A 406 0.12 -5.89 -4.65
CA VAL A 406 1.12 -4.82 -4.79
C VAL A 406 2.05 -5.07 -5.98
N GLU A 407 2.57 -6.29 -6.12
CA GLU A 407 3.48 -6.65 -7.22
C GLU A 407 2.78 -6.50 -8.59
N GLY A 408 1.55 -7.00 -8.69
CA GLY A 408 0.71 -6.85 -9.89
C GLY A 408 0.40 -5.39 -10.22
N PHE A 409 -0.01 -4.61 -9.21
CA PHE A 409 -0.23 -3.17 -9.33
C PHE A 409 1.02 -2.43 -9.82
N ARG A 410 2.19 -2.72 -9.22
CA ARG A 410 3.47 -2.11 -9.61
C ARG A 410 3.83 -2.45 -11.04
N LYS A 411 3.58 -3.69 -11.46
CA LYS A 411 3.82 -4.12 -12.84
C LYS A 411 2.92 -3.37 -13.80
N ASP A 412 1.60 -3.35 -13.58
CA ASP A 412 0.66 -2.70 -14.49
C ASP A 412 0.87 -1.18 -14.55
N LEU A 413 1.25 -0.55 -13.43
CA LEU A 413 1.60 0.86 -13.41
C LEU A 413 2.87 1.15 -14.22
N LYS A 414 3.89 0.30 -14.13
CA LYS A 414 5.10 0.40 -14.94
C LYS A 414 4.80 0.22 -16.43
N ASP A 415 3.95 -0.75 -16.75
CA ASP A 415 3.51 -1.02 -18.13
C ASP A 415 2.75 0.20 -18.68
N PHE A 416 1.84 0.79 -17.91
CA PHE A 416 1.14 2.04 -18.26
C PHE A 416 2.10 3.22 -18.44
N ALA A 417 3.05 3.40 -17.51
CA ALA A 417 4.05 4.47 -17.59
C ALA A 417 4.99 4.32 -18.80
N ALA A 418 5.22 3.09 -19.28
CA ALA A 418 6.05 2.79 -20.44
C ALA A 418 5.29 2.77 -21.78
N SER A 419 3.95 2.78 -21.76
CA SER A 419 3.14 2.55 -22.97
C SER A 419 3.03 3.75 -23.91
N GLY A 420 3.62 4.90 -23.57
CA GLY A 420 3.45 6.16 -24.32
C GLY A 420 2.06 6.80 -24.16
N ARG A 421 1.21 6.29 -23.26
CA ARG A 421 -0.17 6.76 -23.11
C ARG A 421 -0.23 8.13 -22.42
N ILE A 422 0.68 8.40 -21.50
CA ILE A 422 0.80 9.71 -20.83
C ILE A 422 1.14 10.76 -21.89
N GLU A 423 2.13 10.49 -22.74
CA GLU A 423 2.55 11.36 -23.84
C GLU A 423 1.39 11.62 -24.82
N SER A 424 0.62 10.57 -25.15
CA SER A 424 -0.58 10.70 -25.99
C SER A 424 -1.67 11.59 -25.38
N ILE A 425 -1.89 11.53 -24.06
CA ILE A 425 -2.87 12.39 -23.36
C ILE A 425 -2.41 13.85 -23.40
N VAL A 426 -1.13 14.10 -23.12
CA VAL A 426 -0.55 15.46 -23.18
C VAL A 426 -0.68 16.02 -24.58
N ASP A 427 -0.31 15.23 -25.59
CA ASP A 427 -0.40 15.62 -27.00
C ASP A 427 -1.83 15.97 -27.44
N GLU A 428 -2.82 15.17 -27.03
CA GLU A 428 -4.23 15.41 -27.33
C GLU A 428 -4.73 16.75 -26.76
N LYS A 429 -4.24 17.14 -25.58
CA LYS A 429 -4.68 18.37 -24.88
C LYS A 429 -3.83 19.59 -25.16
N LEU A 430 -2.65 19.44 -25.75
CA LEU A 430 -1.75 20.56 -26.01
C LEU A 430 -2.33 21.62 -26.98
N PRO A 431 -3.08 21.25 -28.06
CA PRO A 431 -3.69 22.24 -28.95
C PRO A 431 -4.67 23.19 -28.25
N GLU A 432 -5.38 22.71 -27.23
CA GLU A 432 -6.32 23.52 -26.44
C GLU A 432 -5.58 24.59 -25.62
N LEU A 433 -4.45 24.22 -25.00
CA LEU A 433 -3.58 25.15 -24.30
C LEU A 433 -3.00 26.19 -25.28
N ALA A 434 -2.47 25.74 -26.42
CA ALA A 434 -1.89 26.62 -27.42
C ALA A 434 -2.89 27.67 -27.94
N LYS A 435 -4.14 27.26 -28.17
CA LYS A 435 -5.23 28.16 -28.56
C LYS A 435 -5.53 29.19 -27.48
N THR A 436 -5.68 28.75 -26.23
CA THR A 436 -6.04 29.62 -25.09
C THR A 436 -4.94 30.62 -24.80
N LEU A 437 -3.68 30.17 -24.79
CA LEU A 437 -2.51 31.04 -24.70
C LEU A 437 -2.50 32.03 -25.85
N GLY A 438 -2.69 31.58 -27.10
CA GLY A 438 -2.79 32.46 -28.27
C GLY A 438 -3.80 33.58 -28.10
N THR A 439 -4.99 33.29 -27.57
CA THR A 439 -6.00 34.31 -27.26
C THR A 439 -5.51 35.29 -26.20
N ILE A 440 -4.92 34.83 -25.09
CA ILE A 440 -4.35 35.72 -24.06
C ILE A 440 -3.21 36.58 -24.64
N MET A 441 -2.43 36.02 -25.56
CA MET A 441 -1.32 36.72 -26.23
C MET A 441 -1.77 37.85 -27.14
N THR A 442 -2.98 37.79 -27.69
CA THR A 442 -3.48 38.78 -28.67
C THR A 442 -4.66 39.59 -28.18
N GLU A 443 -5.22 39.27 -27.02
CA GLU A 443 -6.31 40.00 -26.40
C GLU A 443 -5.95 41.48 -26.18
N ASN A 444 -6.88 42.35 -26.57
CA ASN A 444 -6.80 43.81 -26.51
C ASN A 444 -5.58 44.41 -27.23
N LEU A 445 -4.92 43.66 -28.11
CA LEU A 445 -3.73 44.12 -28.80
C LEU A 445 -4.04 45.34 -29.67
N VAL A 446 -5.21 45.37 -30.32
CA VAL A 446 -5.61 46.50 -31.17
C VAL A 446 -5.93 47.75 -30.34
N GLU A 447 -6.73 47.62 -29.28
CA GLU A 447 -7.19 48.78 -28.49
C GLU A 447 -6.10 49.33 -27.54
N GLU A 448 -5.31 48.47 -26.90
CA GLU A 448 -4.37 48.88 -25.85
C GLU A 448 -2.95 49.18 -26.37
N HIS A 449 -2.56 48.64 -27.53
CA HIS A 449 -1.20 48.80 -28.05
C HIS A 449 -1.15 49.47 -29.43
N VAL A 450 -1.97 48.99 -30.37
CA VAL A 450 -1.95 49.50 -31.76
C VAL A 450 -2.53 50.91 -31.86
N ILE A 451 -3.76 51.12 -31.37
CA ILE A 451 -4.41 52.43 -31.46
C ILE A 451 -3.56 53.54 -30.81
N PRO A 452 -3.02 53.35 -29.59
CA PRO A 452 -2.12 54.32 -28.99
C PRO A 452 -0.87 54.62 -29.85
N ALA A 453 -0.22 53.60 -30.42
CA ALA A 453 0.95 53.80 -31.28
C ALA A 453 0.60 54.59 -32.56
N VAL A 454 -0.56 54.32 -33.18
CA VAL A 454 -1.06 55.06 -34.34
C VAL A 454 -1.35 56.53 -33.98
N LEU A 455 -1.95 56.79 -32.82
CA LEU A 455 -2.22 58.16 -32.34
C LEU A 455 -0.93 58.94 -32.06
N ARG A 456 0.07 58.28 -31.46
CA ARG A 456 1.40 58.88 -31.23
C ARG A 456 2.10 59.23 -32.55
N TRP A 457 2.06 58.34 -33.54
CA TRP A 457 2.55 58.63 -34.89
C TRP A 457 1.80 59.80 -35.55
N ARG A 458 0.46 59.81 -35.48
CA ARG A 458 -0.40 60.90 -35.98
C ARG A 458 -0.04 62.25 -35.36
N ASN A 459 0.31 62.26 -34.08
CA ASN A 459 0.63 63.47 -33.32
C ASN A 459 2.07 63.95 -33.49
N GLY A 460 2.93 63.17 -34.16
CA GLY A 460 4.32 63.53 -34.41
C GLY A 460 5.32 62.99 -33.39
N GLU A 461 4.90 62.10 -32.49
CA GLU A 461 5.76 61.48 -31.49
C GLU A 461 6.55 60.27 -32.02
N LEU A 462 6.08 59.67 -33.11
CA LEU A 462 6.79 58.63 -33.87
C LEU A 462 7.03 59.15 -35.30
N ASP A 463 8.19 58.92 -35.88
CA ASP A 463 8.62 59.58 -37.13
C ASP A 463 8.21 58.82 -38.39
N LEU A 464 8.32 57.50 -38.35
CA LEU A 464 8.08 56.57 -39.44
C LEU A 464 6.85 55.72 -39.16
N VAL A 465 6.24 55.17 -40.22
CA VAL A 465 5.17 54.17 -40.04
C VAL A 465 5.76 52.87 -39.46
N SER A 466 7.01 52.54 -39.77
CA SER A 466 7.73 51.41 -39.13
C SER A 466 7.92 51.59 -37.62
N ASP A 467 7.94 52.83 -37.11
CA ASP A 467 8.09 53.08 -35.67
C ASP A 467 6.85 52.65 -34.89
N ILE A 468 5.68 52.57 -35.55
CA ILE A 468 4.46 52.01 -34.95
C ILE A 468 4.68 50.54 -34.61
N GLU A 469 5.31 49.77 -35.49
CA GLU A 469 5.59 48.34 -35.28
C GLU A 469 6.55 48.15 -34.10
N THR A 470 7.60 48.96 -34.03
CA THR A 470 8.56 48.95 -32.91
C THR A 470 7.91 49.36 -31.59
N GLU A 471 7.02 50.36 -31.61
CA GLU A 471 6.33 50.84 -30.42
C GLU A 471 5.28 49.85 -29.89
N VAL A 472 4.53 49.20 -30.78
CA VAL A 472 3.59 48.12 -30.41
C VAL A 472 4.37 46.94 -29.81
N ALA A 473 5.47 46.52 -30.44
CA ALA A 473 6.33 45.46 -29.90
C ALA A 473 6.85 45.80 -28.49
N ARG A 474 7.39 47.01 -28.31
CA ARG A 474 7.92 47.50 -27.02
C ARG A 474 6.86 47.56 -25.92
N THR A 475 5.69 48.11 -26.22
CA THR A 475 4.61 48.24 -25.22
C THR A 475 3.98 46.89 -24.90
N ARG A 476 3.85 46.00 -25.88
CA ARG A 476 3.36 44.64 -25.65
C ARG A 476 4.35 43.81 -24.84
N GLU A 477 5.64 43.86 -25.16
CA GLU A 477 6.69 43.18 -24.37
C GLU A 477 6.66 43.60 -22.90
N LYS A 478 6.44 44.89 -22.62
CA LYS A 478 6.27 45.40 -21.25
C LYS A 478 5.04 44.80 -20.54
N TYR A 479 3.93 44.65 -21.25
CA TYR A 479 2.72 44.00 -20.72
C TYR A 479 2.94 42.49 -20.48
N LEU A 480 3.57 41.79 -21.43
CA LEU A 480 3.89 40.37 -21.32
C LEU A 480 4.89 40.09 -20.18
N SER A 481 5.73 41.06 -19.84
CA SER A 481 6.63 40.99 -18.69
C SER A 481 5.95 41.30 -17.36
N SER A 482 4.67 41.70 -17.36
CA SER A 482 3.95 42.10 -16.14
C SER A 482 3.54 40.91 -15.29
N ARG A 483 3.42 41.16 -13.98
CA ARG A 483 2.92 40.15 -13.02
C ARG A 483 1.48 39.72 -13.32
N ALA A 484 0.65 40.66 -13.79
CA ALA A 484 -0.73 40.41 -14.14
C ALA A 484 -0.84 39.40 -15.29
N PHE A 485 -0.04 39.57 -16.35
CA PHE A 485 0.02 38.64 -17.46
C PHE A 485 0.54 37.26 -17.02
N ARG A 486 1.65 37.21 -16.25
CA ARG A 486 2.20 35.94 -15.73
C ARG A 486 1.17 35.15 -14.94
N SER A 487 0.44 35.81 -14.03
CA SER A 487 -0.60 35.17 -13.22
C SER A 487 -1.74 34.59 -14.07
N ARG A 488 -2.09 35.22 -15.20
CA ARG A 488 -3.11 34.69 -16.12
C ARG A 488 -2.62 33.43 -16.85
N VAL A 489 -1.37 33.46 -17.34
CA VAL A 489 -0.75 32.29 -17.99
C VAL A 489 -0.60 31.14 -17.01
N GLU A 490 -0.18 31.42 -15.77
CA GLU A 490 -0.08 30.42 -14.69
C GLU A 490 -1.44 29.78 -14.39
N SER A 491 -2.51 30.59 -14.28
CA SER A 491 -3.87 30.09 -14.06
C SER A 491 -4.34 29.14 -15.17
N GLU A 492 -4.11 29.50 -16.44
CA GLU A 492 -4.51 28.63 -17.56
C GLU A 492 -3.67 27.36 -17.65
N ALA A 493 -2.37 27.45 -17.35
CA ALA A 493 -1.49 26.29 -17.30
C ALA A 493 -1.90 25.33 -16.16
N GLU A 494 -2.30 25.86 -15.01
CA GLU A 494 -2.83 25.10 -13.89
C GLU A 494 -4.12 24.37 -14.27
N ASP A 495 -5.08 25.09 -14.89
CA ASP A 495 -6.35 24.50 -15.30
C ASP A 495 -6.18 23.45 -16.41
N TRP A 496 -5.26 23.67 -17.35
CA TRP A 496 -4.88 22.66 -18.34
C TRP A 496 -4.24 21.43 -17.68
N SER A 497 -3.32 21.64 -16.73
CA SER A 497 -2.69 20.56 -15.97
C SER A 497 -3.74 19.73 -15.22
N LYS A 498 -4.75 20.35 -14.61
CA LYS A 498 -5.87 19.63 -13.96
C LYS A 498 -6.62 18.74 -14.95
N ARG A 499 -6.84 19.20 -16.19
CA ARG A 499 -7.51 18.40 -17.24
C ARG A 499 -6.67 17.20 -17.68
N VAL A 500 -5.35 17.38 -17.82
CA VAL A 500 -4.42 16.27 -18.11
C VAL A 500 -4.39 15.27 -16.95
N SER A 501 -4.25 15.76 -15.71
CA SER A 501 -4.28 14.94 -14.50
C SER A 501 -5.55 14.11 -14.40
N ALA A 502 -6.73 14.70 -14.65
CA ALA A 502 -8.01 13.97 -14.60
C ALA A 502 -8.08 12.78 -15.59
N LEU A 503 -7.47 12.92 -16.77
CA LEU A 503 -7.43 11.84 -17.76
C LEU A 503 -6.46 10.73 -17.36
N VAL A 504 -5.32 11.09 -16.78
CA VAL A 504 -4.37 10.12 -16.23
C VAL A 504 -5.00 9.40 -15.03
N ASP A 505 -5.64 10.13 -14.13
CA ASP A 505 -6.36 9.61 -12.96
C ASP A 505 -7.46 8.62 -13.35
N THR A 506 -8.16 8.87 -14.46
CA THR A 506 -9.16 7.92 -14.97
C THR A 506 -8.52 6.57 -15.33
N ARG A 507 -7.32 6.58 -15.91
CA ARG A 507 -6.58 5.37 -16.30
C ARG A 507 -5.94 4.68 -15.10
N THR A 508 -5.33 5.44 -14.21
CA THR A 508 -4.74 4.87 -13.00
C THR A 508 -5.80 4.33 -12.04
N ALA A 509 -7.00 4.93 -12.00
CA ALA A 509 -8.15 4.39 -11.29
C ALA A 509 -8.62 3.03 -11.83
N GLU A 510 -8.51 2.78 -13.14
CA GLU A 510 -8.77 1.45 -13.72
C GLU A 510 -7.76 0.42 -13.17
N ILE A 511 -6.47 0.78 -13.14
CA ILE A 511 -5.41 -0.06 -12.57
C ILE A 511 -5.64 -0.31 -11.08
N CYS A 512 -5.95 0.73 -10.30
CA CYS A 512 -6.27 0.61 -8.87
C CYS A 512 -7.44 -0.35 -8.64
N ARG A 513 -8.53 -0.23 -9.41
CA ARG A 513 -9.69 -1.13 -9.30
C ARG A 513 -9.36 -2.59 -9.59
N THR A 514 -8.53 -2.86 -10.60
CA THR A 514 -8.09 -4.23 -10.93
C THR A 514 -7.42 -4.90 -9.73
N TRP A 515 -6.63 -4.16 -8.97
CA TRP A 515 -5.86 -4.65 -7.83
C TRP A 515 -6.51 -4.40 -6.46
N ASP A 516 -7.78 -3.98 -6.44
CA ASP A 516 -8.55 -3.69 -5.22
C ASP A 516 -7.92 -2.59 -4.33
N ILE A 517 -7.29 -1.62 -4.98
CA ILE A 517 -6.72 -0.43 -4.36
C ILE A 517 -7.73 0.72 -4.50
N PRO A 518 -7.90 1.56 -3.46
CA PRO A 518 -8.77 2.74 -3.56
C PRO A 518 -8.47 3.55 -4.84
N PRO A 519 -9.48 3.88 -5.67
CA PRO A 519 -9.25 4.53 -6.97
C PRO A 519 -8.54 5.88 -6.89
N GLY A 520 -8.60 6.56 -5.74
CA GLY A 520 -7.91 7.82 -5.48
C GLY A 520 -6.44 7.67 -5.05
N ALA A 521 -5.93 6.46 -4.84
CA ALA A 521 -4.58 6.22 -4.31
C ALA A 521 -3.46 6.73 -5.24
N LEU A 522 -3.72 6.73 -6.55
CA LEU A 522 -2.83 7.27 -7.58
C LEU A 522 -3.25 8.64 -8.08
N SER A 523 -4.21 9.30 -7.43
CA SER A 523 -4.72 10.55 -7.95
C SER A 523 -3.64 11.63 -7.94
N LEU A 524 -3.47 12.25 -9.10
CA LEU A 524 -2.73 13.48 -9.30
C LEU A 524 -3.56 14.68 -8.81
N SER A 525 -4.20 14.53 -7.63
CA SER A 525 -4.95 15.59 -6.93
C SER A 525 -4.03 16.68 -6.40
N ARG A 526 -2.72 16.42 -6.36
CA ARG A 526 -1.72 17.44 -6.14
C ARG A 526 -1.04 17.81 -7.45
N PRO A 527 -0.82 19.11 -7.65
CA PRO A 527 -0.10 19.59 -8.80
C PRO A 527 1.29 18.97 -8.94
N PHE A 528 1.59 18.46 -10.13
CA PHE A 528 2.86 17.78 -10.38
C PHE A 528 3.99 18.78 -10.64
N VAL A 529 5.03 18.78 -9.79
CA VAL A 529 6.26 19.57 -9.98
C VAL A 529 7.45 18.66 -10.32
N PRO A 530 8.17 18.85 -11.44
CA PRO A 530 9.44 18.16 -11.66
C PRO A 530 10.47 18.65 -10.63
N ARG A 531 11.02 17.75 -9.82
CA ARG A 531 12.06 18.11 -8.84
C ARG A 531 13.37 18.41 -9.56
N SER A 532 13.73 19.68 -9.70
CA SER A 532 15.14 20.07 -9.60
C SER A 532 15.46 20.35 -8.14
N ALA A 533 16.68 20.02 -7.71
CA ALA A 533 17.07 20.02 -6.31
C ALA A 533 16.97 21.42 -5.64
N SER A 534 15.84 21.73 -5.02
CA SER A 534 15.71 22.70 -3.90
C SER A 534 14.31 22.66 -3.27
N PRO A 535 14.19 22.95 -1.96
CA PRO A 535 12.93 22.90 -1.23
C PRO A 535 12.13 24.20 -1.46
N VAL A 536 10.82 24.03 -1.72
CA VAL A 536 9.79 25.07 -1.87
C VAL A 536 9.85 25.84 -3.21
N GLY A 537 8.98 25.46 -4.14
CA GLY A 537 8.75 26.18 -5.39
C GLY A 537 7.49 25.70 -6.11
N SER A 538 6.57 26.63 -6.36
CA SER A 538 5.28 26.44 -7.04
C SER A 538 5.45 25.95 -8.48
N TYR A 539 4.34 25.58 -9.15
CA TYR A 539 4.18 25.31 -10.60
C TYR A 539 4.90 26.25 -11.58
N SER A 540 5.44 27.35 -11.08
CA SER A 540 6.04 28.43 -11.85
C SER A 540 7.23 28.00 -12.69
N ASP A 541 7.97 26.93 -12.41
CA ASP A 541 9.25 26.70 -13.10
C ASP A 541 9.09 26.16 -14.54
N LEU A 542 8.09 25.32 -14.80
CA LEU A 542 7.70 24.94 -16.17
C LEU A 542 7.11 26.13 -16.95
N ALA A 543 6.42 27.04 -16.26
CA ALA A 543 5.92 28.27 -16.86
C ALA A 543 7.06 29.27 -17.10
N VAL A 544 8.05 29.38 -16.23
CA VAL A 544 9.11 30.41 -16.25
C VAL A 544 10.17 30.11 -17.30
N GLU A 545 10.57 28.85 -17.49
CA GLU A 545 11.52 28.49 -18.55
C GLU A 545 10.86 28.58 -19.94
N ASN A 546 9.58 28.18 -20.05
CA ASN A 546 8.78 28.34 -21.27
C ASN A 546 8.26 29.76 -21.50
N LEU A 547 8.20 30.62 -20.48
CA LEU A 547 7.76 32.04 -20.59
C LEU A 547 8.68 32.83 -21.51
N ASN A 548 9.97 32.49 -21.54
CA ASN A 548 10.93 33.11 -22.44
C ASN A 548 10.64 32.75 -23.92
N THR A 549 10.11 31.55 -24.16
CA THR A 549 9.72 31.07 -25.50
C THR A 549 8.29 31.48 -25.88
N ILE A 550 7.35 31.51 -24.93
CA ILE A 550 6.07 32.21 -25.05
C ILE A 550 6.34 33.66 -25.44
N GLY A 551 7.35 34.30 -24.86
CA GLY A 551 7.83 35.63 -25.26
C GLY A 551 8.28 35.70 -26.72
N LYS A 552 9.05 34.72 -27.22
CA LYS A 552 9.47 34.67 -28.64
C LYS A 552 8.29 34.45 -29.60
N ALA A 553 7.40 33.51 -29.30
CA ALA A 553 6.18 33.29 -30.07
C ALA A 553 5.24 34.51 -30.00
N ALA A 554 5.22 35.22 -28.87
CA ALA A 554 4.51 36.49 -28.72
C ALA A 554 5.07 37.56 -29.66
N VAL A 555 6.41 37.68 -29.73
CA VAL A 555 7.07 38.63 -30.62
C VAL A 555 6.71 38.33 -32.08
N GLY A 556 6.63 37.06 -32.47
CA GLY A 556 6.14 36.63 -33.79
C GLY A 556 4.68 37.04 -34.05
N ALA A 557 3.76 36.75 -33.13
CA ALA A 557 2.36 37.12 -33.25
C ALA A 557 2.14 38.65 -33.25
N VAL A 558 2.91 39.38 -32.44
CA VAL A 558 2.90 40.84 -32.39
C VAL A 558 3.49 41.44 -33.66
N ALA A 559 4.56 40.86 -34.22
CA ALA A 559 5.11 41.26 -35.50
C ALA A 559 4.15 40.98 -36.66
N TYR A 560 3.39 39.87 -36.61
CA TYR A 560 2.34 39.59 -37.58
C TYR A 560 1.22 40.63 -37.51
N VAL A 561 0.70 40.92 -36.32
CA VAL A 561 -0.37 41.93 -36.14
C VAL A 561 0.12 43.33 -36.50
N ALA A 562 1.32 43.69 -36.08
CA ALA A 562 1.95 44.95 -36.45
C ALA A 562 2.21 45.01 -37.97
N GLY A 563 2.52 43.89 -38.62
CA GLY A 563 2.71 43.78 -40.06
C GLY A 563 1.40 43.92 -40.85
N VAL A 564 0.33 43.26 -40.41
CA VAL A 564 -1.03 43.37 -40.96
C VAL A 564 -1.57 44.78 -40.75
N ILE A 565 -1.36 45.37 -39.57
CA ILE A 565 -1.87 46.71 -39.27
C ILE A 565 -0.99 47.80 -39.88
N GLY A 566 0.32 47.61 -39.98
CA GLY A 566 1.19 48.41 -40.83
C GLY A 566 0.72 48.36 -42.28
N MET A 567 0.24 47.19 -42.74
CA MET A 567 -0.41 47.04 -44.05
C MET A 567 -1.83 47.62 -44.12
N VAL A 568 -2.54 47.87 -43.02
CA VAL A 568 -3.86 48.56 -43.00
C VAL A 568 -3.70 50.07 -42.88
N ALA A 569 -2.82 50.53 -41.99
CA ALA A 569 -2.41 51.94 -41.88
C ALA A 569 -1.84 52.46 -43.20
N VAL A 570 -1.12 51.59 -43.95
CA VAL A 570 -0.66 51.90 -45.31
C VAL A 570 -1.68 51.49 -46.37
N GLY A 571 -2.40 50.36 -46.25
CA GLY A 571 -3.31 49.76 -47.26
C GLY A 571 -4.76 50.25 -47.27
N VAL A 572 -5.13 51.15 -46.36
CA VAL A 572 -6.23 52.12 -46.61
C VAL A 572 -5.94 53.00 -47.85
N SER A 573 -4.79 52.83 -48.50
CA SER A 573 -4.41 53.38 -49.81
C SER A 573 -5.00 52.70 -51.05
N LEU A 574 -5.72 51.57 -50.96
CA LEU A 574 -5.96 50.73 -52.16
C LEU A 574 -7.39 50.22 -52.43
N ASN A 575 -8.44 50.86 -51.91
CA ASN A 575 -9.81 50.69 -52.44
C ASN A 575 -10.49 52.05 -52.73
N PRO A 576 -11.33 52.17 -53.79
CA PRO A 576 -11.62 53.42 -54.51
C PRO A 576 -12.50 54.47 -53.80
N VAL A 577 -12.55 54.50 -52.46
CA VAL A 577 -13.32 55.50 -51.66
C VAL A 577 -12.45 56.19 -50.58
N GLY A 578 -11.12 56.13 -50.68
CA GLY A 578 -10.16 56.63 -49.67
C GLY A 578 -9.60 58.05 -49.86
N ALA A 579 -10.44 59.08 -50.02
CA ALA A 579 -9.98 60.45 -50.35
C ALA A 579 -9.55 61.36 -49.17
N ALA A 580 -8.98 60.83 -48.08
CA ALA A 580 -8.60 61.70 -46.94
C ALA A 580 -7.14 61.57 -46.43
N VAL A 581 -6.40 60.49 -46.74
CA VAL A 581 -4.91 60.46 -46.60
C VAL A 581 -4.21 60.80 -47.93
N ALA A 582 -4.96 60.78 -49.03
CA ALA A 582 -4.44 60.94 -50.39
C ALA A 582 -3.98 62.37 -50.76
N ALA A 583 -4.23 63.39 -49.94
CA ALA A 583 -3.75 64.74 -50.29
C ALA A 583 -2.23 64.92 -50.12
N VAL A 584 -1.50 63.91 -49.60
CA VAL A 584 -0.10 64.12 -49.21
C VAL A 584 0.84 63.05 -49.67
N VAL A 585 0.67 61.83 -49.16
CA VAL A 585 1.50 60.72 -49.61
C VAL A 585 0.98 60.22 -50.95
N GLY A 586 -0.26 60.57 -51.28
CA GLY A 586 -0.95 60.21 -52.52
C GLY A 586 -0.15 60.54 -53.76
N VAL A 587 0.44 61.72 -53.91
CA VAL A 587 1.14 62.05 -55.19
C VAL A 587 2.38 61.18 -55.38
N VAL A 588 3.20 60.98 -54.35
CA VAL A 588 4.45 60.20 -54.48
C VAL A 588 4.18 58.69 -54.50
N VAL A 589 3.22 58.20 -53.71
CA VAL A 589 2.84 56.77 -53.67
C VAL A 589 1.94 56.37 -54.84
N LEU A 590 1.07 57.24 -55.38
CA LEU A 590 0.36 56.97 -56.64
C LEU A 590 1.32 56.98 -57.82
N VAL A 591 2.26 57.92 -57.88
CA VAL A 591 3.28 57.96 -58.95
C VAL A 591 4.18 56.73 -58.87
N ILE A 592 4.63 56.31 -57.69
CA ILE A 592 5.42 55.09 -57.52
C ILE A 592 4.56 53.85 -57.77
N ALA A 593 3.33 53.75 -57.26
CA ALA A 593 2.46 52.59 -57.49
C ALA A 593 2.08 52.41 -58.96
N ALA A 594 1.89 53.51 -59.70
CA ALA A 594 1.61 53.48 -61.13
C ALA A 594 2.82 53.08 -61.99
N VAL A 595 4.05 53.31 -61.51
CA VAL A 595 5.30 53.05 -62.24
C VAL A 595 5.98 51.74 -61.80
N ARG A 596 5.77 51.31 -60.55
CA ARG A 596 6.56 50.28 -59.84
C ARG A 596 5.72 49.24 -59.10
N GLY A 597 4.39 49.36 -59.14
CA GLY A 597 3.48 48.42 -58.50
C GLY A 597 3.21 48.71 -57.02
N LYS A 598 2.10 48.15 -56.53
CA LYS A 598 1.55 48.42 -55.19
C LYS A 598 2.52 48.08 -54.05
N GLU A 599 3.32 47.02 -54.20
CA GLU A 599 4.24 46.54 -53.16
C GLU A 599 5.46 47.46 -52.95
N GLU A 600 6.04 48.03 -54.01
CA GLU A 600 7.17 48.96 -53.90
C GLU A 600 6.73 50.32 -53.31
N ALA A 601 5.51 50.76 -53.63
CA ALA A 601 4.95 51.99 -53.07
C ALA A 601 4.68 51.87 -51.55
N MET A 602 4.25 50.68 -51.10
CA MET A 602 4.08 50.36 -49.68
C MET A 602 5.42 50.35 -48.92
N ARG A 603 6.48 49.76 -49.49
CA ARG A 603 7.84 49.81 -48.91
C ARG A 603 8.38 51.24 -48.78
N TYR A 604 8.13 52.05 -49.80
CA TYR A 604 8.56 53.44 -49.82
C TYR A 604 7.86 54.30 -48.76
N ALA A 605 6.57 54.09 -48.54
CA ALA A 605 5.80 54.80 -47.52
C ALA A 605 6.20 54.41 -46.09
N ARG A 606 6.58 53.14 -45.85
CA ARG A 606 6.99 52.64 -44.53
C ARG A 606 8.25 53.30 -43.98
N THR A 607 9.17 53.69 -44.86
CA THR A 607 10.55 54.08 -44.50
C THR A 607 10.83 55.58 -44.61
N ARG A 608 9.80 56.42 -44.86
CA ARG A 608 9.96 57.87 -44.99
C ARG A 608 9.13 58.64 -43.97
N ARG A 609 9.73 59.74 -43.48
CA ARG A 609 9.07 60.69 -42.58
C ARG A 609 7.96 61.44 -43.31
N MET A 610 6.74 61.30 -42.81
CA MET A 610 5.61 62.12 -43.26
C MET A 610 5.57 63.45 -42.48
N PRO A 611 5.44 64.61 -43.12
CA PRO A 611 5.28 65.87 -42.38
C PRO A 611 3.97 65.93 -41.56
N GLY A 612 4.00 66.61 -40.40
CA GLY A 612 2.92 66.60 -39.41
C GLY A 612 1.50 67.00 -39.87
N PRO A 613 1.30 68.08 -40.67
CA PRO A 613 -0.03 68.47 -41.15
C PRO A 613 -0.73 67.36 -41.93
N LEU A 614 0.08 66.52 -42.55
CA LEU A 614 -0.33 65.54 -43.52
C LEU A 614 -0.82 64.24 -42.87
N ARG A 615 -0.34 63.99 -41.64
CA ARG A 615 -0.82 62.91 -40.76
C ARG A 615 -2.20 63.21 -40.15
N LYS A 616 -2.61 64.49 -40.12
CA LYS A 616 -3.84 64.97 -39.47
C LYS A 616 -5.01 65.24 -40.43
N LEU A 617 -4.85 64.99 -41.73
CA LEU A 617 -5.89 65.23 -42.74
C LEU A 617 -7.15 64.38 -42.56
N VAL A 618 -7.01 63.17 -42.03
CA VAL A 618 -8.16 62.33 -41.64
C VAL A 618 -8.54 62.66 -40.20
N SER A 619 -9.83 62.81 -39.91
CA SER A 619 -10.29 62.96 -38.52
C SER A 619 -9.95 61.71 -37.71
N GLU A 620 -9.65 61.89 -36.43
CA GLU A 620 -9.25 60.79 -35.55
C GLU A 620 -10.34 59.72 -35.47
N ARG A 621 -11.60 60.12 -35.31
CA ARG A 621 -12.75 59.21 -35.32
C ARG A 621 -12.82 58.35 -36.59
N HIS A 622 -12.58 58.94 -37.75
CA HIS A 622 -12.64 58.20 -39.01
C HIS A 622 -11.45 57.23 -39.18
N LEU A 623 -10.26 57.64 -38.73
CA LEU A 623 -9.07 56.79 -38.73
C LEU A 623 -9.24 55.58 -37.81
N LEU A 624 -9.64 55.81 -36.56
CA LEU A 624 -9.87 54.74 -35.58
C LEU A 624 -11.03 53.83 -35.99
N GLY A 625 -12.12 54.39 -36.54
CA GLY A 625 -13.24 53.62 -37.06
C GLY A 625 -12.83 52.68 -38.20
N LYS A 626 -11.94 53.13 -39.11
CA LYS A 626 -11.40 52.28 -40.18
C LYS A 626 -10.47 51.19 -39.67
N ILE A 627 -9.60 51.50 -38.70
CA ILE A 627 -8.70 50.51 -38.09
C ILE A 627 -9.55 49.41 -37.44
N ARG A 628 -10.51 49.77 -36.59
CA ARG A 628 -11.41 48.82 -35.93
C ARG A 628 -12.22 47.98 -36.91
N ALA A 629 -12.83 48.62 -37.92
CA ALA A 629 -13.61 47.90 -38.93
C ALA A 629 -12.74 46.90 -39.71
N LYS A 630 -11.51 47.30 -40.06
CA LYS A 630 -10.61 46.44 -40.83
C LYS A 630 -10.03 45.31 -39.99
N THR A 631 -9.64 45.58 -38.75
CA THR A 631 -9.13 44.54 -37.84
C THR A 631 -10.22 43.55 -37.45
N ALA A 632 -11.48 43.98 -37.37
CA ALA A 632 -12.63 43.11 -37.17
C ALA A 632 -12.97 42.29 -38.43
N GLU A 633 -12.92 42.89 -39.62
CA GLU A 633 -13.12 42.19 -40.90
C GLU A 633 -12.06 41.11 -41.13
N ASP A 634 -10.80 41.42 -40.81
CA ASP A 634 -9.67 40.51 -41.01
C ASP A 634 -9.46 39.54 -39.83
N SER A 635 -10.34 39.53 -38.82
CA SER A 635 -10.18 38.73 -37.59
C SER A 635 -8.75 38.78 -37.06
N THR A 636 -8.15 39.98 -36.97
CA THR A 636 -6.69 40.12 -36.82
C THR A 636 -6.16 39.49 -35.54
N GLU A 637 -6.86 39.67 -34.41
CA GLU A 637 -6.47 39.08 -33.12
C GLU A 637 -6.64 37.55 -33.09
N GLU A 638 -7.69 37.03 -33.73
CA GLU A 638 -7.93 35.57 -33.87
C GLU A 638 -6.89 34.92 -34.78
N THR A 639 -6.55 35.56 -35.89
CA THR A 639 -5.55 35.05 -36.85
C THR A 639 -4.16 35.04 -36.21
N ALA A 640 -3.83 36.09 -35.46
CA ALA A 640 -2.59 36.16 -34.70
C ALA A 640 -2.55 35.13 -33.56
N ALA A 641 -3.67 34.86 -32.90
CA ALA A 641 -3.77 33.78 -31.90
C ALA A 641 -3.55 32.41 -32.55
N ALA A 642 -4.10 32.18 -33.74
CA ALA A 642 -3.90 30.95 -34.50
C ALA A 642 -2.47 30.79 -35.03
N GLU A 643 -1.78 31.88 -35.37
CA GLU A 643 -0.37 31.87 -35.72
C GLU A 643 0.51 31.58 -34.52
N PHE A 644 0.24 32.23 -33.37
CA PHE A 644 0.90 31.90 -32.11
C PHE A 644 0.76 30.42 -31.78
N ALA A 645 -0.47 29.89 -31.82
CA ALA A 645 -0.73 28.49 -31.48
C ALA A 645 0.04 27.53 -32.42
N ARG A 646 0.11 27.84 -33.72
CA ARG A 646 0.89 27.05 -34.69
C ARG A 646 2.38 27.08 -34.38
N THR A 647 2.96 28.26 -34.15
CA THR A 647 4.39 28.40 -33.82
C THR A 647 4.72 27.69 -32.51
N PHE A 648 3.90 27.90 -31.48
CA PHE A 648 4.02 27.24 -30.18
C PHE A 648 4.03 25.72 -30.31
N LEU A 649 3.05 25.15 -31.04
CA LEU A 649 3.00 23.71 -31.26
C LEU A 649 4.18 23.20 -32.11
N SER A 650 4.63 23.95 -33.12
CA SER A 650 5.75 23.51 -33.96
C SER A 650 7.10 23.49 -33.23
N GLU A 651 7.30 24.41 -32.26
CA GLU A 651 8.58 24.57 -31.58
C GLU A 651 8.64 23.83 -30.24
N GLN A 652 7.52 23.65 -29.55
CA GLN A 652 7.51 23.25 -28.14
C GLN A 652 6.79 21.93 -27.86
N ARG A 653 6.06 21.39 -28.83
CA ARG A 653 5.23 20.19 -28.63
C ARG A 653 6.02 19.02 -28.06
N ASP A 654 7.12 18.65 -28.69
CA ASP A 654 7.89 17.48 -28.28
C ASP A 654 8.59 17.69 -26.91
N GLU A 655 9.03 18.91 -26.63
CA GLU A 655 9.64 19.25 -25.35
C GLU A 655 8.63 19.24 -24.20
N ILE A 656 7.44 19.81 -24.40
CA ILE A 656 6.34 19.79 -23.42
C ILE A 656 5.89 18.36 -23.17
N ILE A 657 5.69 17.56 -24.22
CA ILE A 657 5.32 16.14 -24.08
C ILE A 657 6.37 15.40 -23.25
N ARG A 658 7.66 15.60 -23.53
CA ARG A 658 8.75 14.96 -22.77
C ARG A 658 8.78 15.40 -21.31
N LEU A 659 8.73 16.70 -21.06
CA LEU A 659 8.81 17.27 -19.71
C LEU A 659 7.59 16.87 -18.89
N VAL A 660 6.38 17.12 -19.40
CA VAL A 660 5.13 16.76 -18.71
C VAL A 660 5.00 15.24 -18.57
N GLY A 661 5.48 14.44 -19.52
CA GLY A 661 5.47 12.98 -19.41
C GLY A 661 6.47 12.43 -18.37
N ALA A 662 7.68 12.98 -18.26
CA ALA A 662 8.61 12.64 -17.18
C ALA A 662 8.05 13.08 -15.82
N THR A 663 7.49 14.28 -15.84
CA THR A 663 6.68 14.90 -14.80
C THR A 663 5.29 14.27 -14.74
N VAL A 664 5.01 13.18 -15.44
CA VAL A 664 3.90 12.21 -15.29
C VAL A 664 4.22 11.14 -14.26
N ARG A 665 5.41 10.62 -14.51
CA ARG A 665 5.88 9.33 -14.04
C ARG A 665 6.46 9.43 -12.64
N GLU A 666 7.17 10.51 -12.32
CA GLU A 666 7.77 10.68 -10.99
C GLU A 666 6.73 10.75 -9.85
N HIS A 667 5.58 11.42 -10.03
CA HIS A 667 4.50 11.42 -9.02
C HIS A 667 3.70 10.13 -9.05
N LEU A 668 3.46 9.51 -10.21
CA LEU A 668 2.86 8.17 -10.20
C LEU A 668 3.73 7.19 -9.41
N GLU A 669 5.05 7.26 -9.56
CA GLU A 669 5.99 6.46 -8.78
C GLU A 669 6.00 6.82 -7.29
N ALA A 670 5.90 8.12 -6.95
CA ALA A 670 5.80 8.57 -5.56
C ALA A 670 4.48 8.14 -4.90
N ALA A 671 3.35 8.29 -5.61
CA ALA A 671 2.03 7.87 -5.18
C ALA A 671 1.96 6.35 -5.05
N ALA A 672 2.59 5.60 -5.96
CA ALA A 672 2.70 4.16 -5.89
C ALA A 672 3.50 3.69 -4.67
N ARG A 673 4.62 4.34 -4.34
CA ARG A 673 5.38 4.06 -3.10
C ARG A 673 4.52 4.30 -1.86
N TYR A 674 3.78 5.40 -1.82
CA TYR A 674 2.89 5.69 -0.71
C TYR A 674 1.74 4.68 -0.60
N THR A 675 1.15 4.30 -1.73
CA THR A 675 0.10 3.28 -1.84
C THR A 675 0.60 1.92 -1.38
N GLU A 676 1.84 1.55 -1.74
CA GLU A 676 2.47 0.33 -1.29
C GLU A 676 2.64 0.31 0.24
N LEU A 677 3.07 1.41 0.86
CA LEU A 677 3.14 1.52 2.32
C LEU A 677 1.75 1.44 2.99
N LEU A 678 0.70 1.97 2.34
CA LEU A 678 -0.69 1.86 2.80
C LEU A 678 -1.20 0.41 2.80
N ILE A 679 -0.68 -0.43 1.91
CA ILE A 679 -1.11 -1.81 1.70
C ILE A 679 -0.18 -2.79 2.44
N GLN A 680 1.11 -2.47 2.49
CA GLN A 680 2.17 -3.20 3.18
C GLN A 680 2.95 -2.24 4.11
N PRO A 681 2.53 -2.13 5.37
CA PRO A 681 3.32 -1.52 6.44
C PRO A 681 4.76 -2.04 6.45
N GLU A 682 5.75 -1.14 6.53
CA GLU A 682 7.13 -1.52 6.83
C GLU A 682 7.27 -1.91 8.31
N GLU A 683 8.12 -2.91 8.60
CA GLU A 683 8.47 -3.23 9.98
C GLU A 683 9.36 -2.12 10.55
N GLY A 684 8.90 -1.48 11.63
CA GLY A 684 9.74 -0.57 12.40
C GLY A 684 10.84 -1.33 13.16
N PRO A 685 11.92 -0.66 13.56
CA PRO A 685 12.93 -1.26 14.44
C PRO A 685 12.29 -1.74 15.75
N VAL A 686 12.78 -2.86 16.29
CA VAL A 686 12.43 -3.31 17.64
C VAL A 686 12.86 -2.23 18.62
N ALA A 687 11.91 -1.71 19.41
CA ALA A 687 12.26 -0.78 20.47
C ALA A 687 12.81 -1.58 21.65
N HIS A 688 14.08 -1.38 21.96
CA HIS A 688 14.66 -1.80 23.21
C HIS A 688 14.52 -0.63 24.19
N GLU A 689 13.91 -0.86 25.35
CA GLU A 689 14.08 0.03 26.51
C GLU A 689 15.41 -0.24 27.21
#